data_AF-A0A6A6RRY9-F1
#
_entry.id   AF-A0A6A6RRY9-F1
#
_cell.length_a   1.000
_cell.length_b   1.000
_cell.length_c   1.000
_cell.angle_alpha   90.00
_cell.angle_beta   90.00
_cell.angle_gamma   90.00
#
_symmetry.space_group_name_H-M   'P 1'
#
loop_
_entity.id
_entity.type
_entity.pdbx_description
1 polymer ?
#
loop_
_entity_poly.entity_id
_entity_poly.type
_entity_poly.pdbx_seq_one_letter_code
_entity_poly.pdbx_strand_id
1 'polypeptide(L)'
;MSDHVHNTAAGDASHQANHDHSNTKNSKSSTGFSNIFSKKKEAPEAGTCATCDPEPTGKTSERIERLDEVFDKETRKKVFLPTAEAQKTTKNPKTVLKVRRLIDEHSRHHATKVDIISEILRQELLAIFKGAASTNLNSSPPEVDPELMFHAYGGLKEKLDKEQTKANSDDELVGVLCVALQYIEEDFGATMETLKSLEAQDEITFELLWTLFPPNTHIYSKANVLSEEQLSILSHSAYGTRLDGTKYYQLVLQLISHDRRKFGWVKNYPTIATFEGATKVQDLPFFPFSRHANHDKIRESLHQRGKRFVELCSPTYQEYVGQSMGENRNVVIQGVYKQVMIHVVGRVMIDPVMFSQHAGDSDLVQGNVDKQLHAPSLMDADFMFCDHKVAGFSFHQKIWCLFAISNMSPVVWNEDAFSKLVLRHSTRDLIHALVKSHKHARNTFDDVVSGKGLGLVGLLSGNPGVGKTLTAEVIAEATKRPLYMLSAGELGTEVKEVDERLSMVLEITRVWGCVLLIDEADVFLQKRDVLHLQRNALVSIFLRRLEYFQGVLLMTTNRESTIDPAFESRIHFKLQYPDLTAASRRDIWSNCLASAAATSVDVQLQENDITELAGLDINGRQIKNAIACAVSIAVEEEKPLTMRDVKVMLDMVALDE
;
A
#
# COMPACT_ATOMS: atom_id res chain seq x y z
N MET A 1 -18.17 -17.92 -36.91
CA MET A 1 -18.85 -19.05 -37.56
C MET A 1 -19.06 -20.12 -36.50
N SER A 2 -20.34 -20.39 -36.21
CA SER A 2 -20.94 -21.66 -35.73
C SER A 2 -20.27 -22.37 -34.52
N ASP A 3 -20.93 -22.39 -33.35
CA ASP A 3 -21.82 -23.48 -32.85
C ASP A 3 -20.98 -24.64 -32.27
N HIS A 4 -21.22 -25.30 -31.13
CA HIS A 4 -22.32 -25.55 -30.19
C HIS A 4 -21.64 -25.91 -28.83
N VAL A 5 -22.30 -25.98 -27.65
CA VAL A 5 -22.98 -27.16 -27.07
C VAL A 5 -23.39 -26.74 -25.63
N HIS A 6 -24.67 -26.57 -25.29
CA HIS A 6 -25.53 -27.47 -24.48
C HIS A 6 -24.87 -28.04 -23.19
N ASN A 7 -25.31 -27.70 -21.97
CA ASN A 7 -26.44 -28.27 -21.17
C ASN A 7 -25.85 -28.33 -19.72
N THR A 8 -26.51 -28.10 -18.58
CA THR A 8 -27.65 -28.80 -17.98
C THR A 8 -28.07 -28.08 -16.69
N ALA A 9 -29.35 -28.19 -16.36
CA ALA A 9 -29.98 -27.71 -15.14
C ALA A 9 -30.02 -28.75 -14.00
N ALA A 10 -30.42 -28.24 -12.83
CA ALA A 10 -31.10 -28.89 -11.70
C ALA A 10 -30.25 -29.45 -10.54
N GLY A 11 -30.67 -29.09 -9.32
CA GLY A 11 -30.19 -29.66 -8.06
C GLY A 11 -30.62 -28.88 -6.82
N ASP A 12 -31.90 -28.95 -6.48
CA ASP A 12 -32.48 -28.53 -5.19
C ASP A 12 -31.79 -29.20 -3.99
N ALA A 13 -31.59 -28.44 -2.90
CA ALA A 13 -31.54 -29.00 -1.55
C ALA A 13 -31.98 -27.95 -0.51
N SER A 14 -33.23 -28.10 -0.09
CA SER A 14 -33.81 -27.50 1.11
C SER A 14 -33.24 -28.12 2.38
N HIS A 15 -32.91 -27.32 3.41
CA HIS A 15 -33.12 -27.73 4.80
C HIS A 15 -33.40 -26.53 5.72
N GLN A 16 -34.46 -26.70 6.50
CA GLN A 16 -35.04 -25.77 7.46
C GLN A 16 -34.27 -25.70 8.79
N ALA A 17 -34.50 -24.55 9.47
CA ALA A 17 -34.60 -24.34 10.91
C ALA A 17 -33.32 -24.37 11.77
N ASN A 18 -32.98 -23.23 12.38
CA ASN A 18 -33.38 -22.99 13.76
C ASN A 18 -33.21 -21.52 14.17
N HIS A 19 -34.27 -21.00 14.77
CA HIS A 19 -34.29 -19.79 15.58
C HIS A 19 -33.43 -20.02 16.83
N ASP A 20 -32.55 -19.09 17.15
CA ASP A 20 -32.29 -18.75 18.55
C ASP A 20 -31.93 -17.27 18.68
N HIS A 21 -32.76 -16.57 19.47
CA HIS A 21 -32.60 -15.18 19.85
C HIS A 21 -31.70 -15.08 21.08
N SER A 22 -30.55 -14.41 20.95
CA SER A 22 -29.85 -13.88 22.12
C SER A 22 -29.33 -12.47 21.86
N ASN A 23 -30.19 -11.53 22.27
CA ASN A 23 -29.96 -10.16 22.69
C ASN A 23 -28.50 -9.75 22.97
N THR A 24 -27.93 -8.86 22.17
CA THR A 24 -26.73 -8.06 22.51
C THR A 24 -26.92 -6.60 22.11
N LYS A 25 -26.54 -5.72 23.04
CA LYS A 25 -26.80 -4.28 23.08
C LYS A 25 -26.03 -3.54 21.98
N ASN A 26 -26.77 -2.88 21.09
CA ASN A 26 -26.26 -1.97 20.07
C ASN A 26 -25.76 -0.65 20.67
N SER A 27 -24.47 -0.35 20.54
CA SER A 27 -23.93 1.02 20.63
C SER A 27 -24.01 1.67 19.25
N LYS A 28 -24.96 2.60 19.07
CA LYS A 28 -25.14 3.37 17.83
C LYS A 28 -24.27 4.64 17.84
N SER A 29 -23.32 4.72 16.92
CA SER A 29 -22.76 5.98 16.41
C SER A 29 -23.00 6.02 14.90
N SER A 30 -24.17 6.52 14.50
CA SER A 30 -24.59 6.63 13.10
C SER A 30 -24.28 8.01 12.53
N THR A 31 -23.52 8.06 11.45
CA THR A 31 -23.29 9.27 10.63
C THR A 31 -24.53 9.60 9.79
N GLY A 32 -24.90 10.89 9.78
CA GLY A 32 -26.29 11.37 9.64
C GLY A 32 -26.84 11.67 8.24
N PHE A 33 -26.71 10.77 7.27
CA PHE A 33 -27.51 10.88 6.02
C PHE A 33 -28.30 9.61 5.66
N SER A 34 -27.88 8.41 6.10
CA SER A 34 -28.60 7.16 5.84
C SER A 34 -29.95 7.03 6.56
N ASN A 35 -30.20 7.87 7.59
CA ASN A 35 -31.44 7.84 8.37
C ASN A 35 -32.57 8.73 7.82
N ILE A 36 -32.36 9.49 6.73
CA ILE A 36 -33.32 10.53 6.33
C ILE A 36 -34.61 9.95 5.70
N PHE A 37 -34.60 8.74 5.14
CA PHE A 37 -35.75 8.18 4.40
C PHE A 37 -36.27 6.82 4.89
N SER A 38 -35.77 6.30 6.00
CA SER A 38 -36.16 4.97 6.50
C SER A 38 -37.11 5.04 7.70
N LYS A 39 -38.42 5.22 7.43
CA LYS A 39 -39.54 4.65 8.23
C LYS A 39 -40.91 5.00 7.58
N LYS A 40 -41.48 4.05 6.84
CA LYS A 40 -42.92 3.98 6.59
C LYS A 40 -43.60 3.43 7.85
N LYS A 41 -44.60 4.14 8.38
CA LYS A 41 -45.68 3.54 9.17
C LYS A 41 -47.02 4.17 8.79
N GLU A 42 -48.00 3.30 8.71
CA GLU A 42 -49.34 3.49 8.15
C GLU A 42 -50.13 4.64 8.80
N ALA A 43 -50.97 5.27 7.98
CA ALA A 43 -51.92 6.30 8.39
C ALA A 43 -53.06 5.70 9.22
N PRO A 44 -53.54 6.43 10.25
CA PRO A 44 -54.93 6.39 10.62
C PRO A 44 -55.61 7.76 10.42
N GLU A 45 -56.93 7.66 10.30
CA GLU A 45 -57.89 8.63 9.82
C GLU A 45 -58.07 9.90 10.69
N ALA A 46 -58.74 10.87 10.07
CA ALA A 46 -59.09 12.18 10.58
C ALA A 46 -59.66 12.19 12.00
N GLY A 47 -59.02 12.97 12.88
CA GLY A 47 -59.52 13.37 14.18
C GLY A 47 -59.12 14.81 14.46
N THR A 48 -60.10 15.70 14.41
CA THR A 48 -59.99 17.11 14.79
C THR A 48 -59.68 17.24 16.29
N CYS A 49 -58.57 17.90 16.63
CA CYS A 49 -58.40 18.51 17.95
C CYS A 49 -57.80 19.90 17.78
N ALA A 50 -58.64 20.90 18.05
CA ALA A 50 -58.25 22.28 18.20
C ALA A 50 -57.44 22.48 19.50
N THR A 51 -56.78 23.64 19.56
CA THR A 51 -56.05 24.24 20.68
C THR A 51 -54.66 23.68 20.97
N CYS A 52 -53.65 24.40 20.44
CA CYS A 52 -52.47 24.91 21.15
C CYS A 52 -51.52 25.57 20.12
N ASP A 53 -51.85 26.78 19.69
CA ASP A 53 -50.88 27.71 19.08
C ASP A 53 -50.02 28.32 20.20
N PRO A 54 -48.69 28.18 20.18
CA PRO A 54 -47.81 29.22 20.67
C PRO A 54 -47.41 30.08 19.47
N GLU A 55 -47.88 31.33 19.43
CA GLU A 55 -47.37 32.32 18.47
C GLU A 55 -45.82 32.44 18.61
N PRO A 56 -45.02 32.11 17.57
CA PRO A 56 -43.65 32.57 17.54
C PRO A 56 -43.67 34.02 17.04
N THR A 57 -43.13 34.92 17.85
CA THR A 57 -43.01 36.34 17.51
C THR A 57 -42.19 36.55 16.23
N GLY A 58 -42.89 36.73 15.09
CA GLY A 58 -42.35 37.07 13.77
C GLY A 58 -42.36 35.89 12.78
N LYS A 59 -42.85 36.10 11.55
CA LYS A 59 -42.79 35.10 10.47
C LYS A 59 -41.32 34.69 10.28
N THR A 60 -41.01 33.40 10.38
CA THR A 60 -39.64 32.85 10.27
C THR A 60 -38.91 33.28 8.99
N SER A 61 -39.63 33.51 7.89
CA SER A 61 -39.11 34.06 6.62
C SER A 61 -38.52 35.47 6.73
N GLU A 62 -38.93 36.27 7.71
CA GLU A 62 -38.45 37.65 7.91
C GLU A 62 -37.08 37.71 8.63
N ARG A 63 -36.50 36.55 8.99
CA ARG A 63 -35.20 36.43 9.69
C ARG A 63 -34.05 36.03 8.75
N ILE A 64 -34.31 35.89 7.45
CA ILE A 64 -33.33 35.67 6.37
C ILE A 64 -33.24 36.96 5.54
N GLU A 65 -32.05 37.55 5.44
CA GLU A 65 -31.83 38.76 4.63
C GLU A 65 -31.14 38.38 3.31
N ARG A 66 -31.80 38.56 2.16
CA ARG A 66 -31.22 38.28 0.83
C ARG A 66 -30.70 39.58 0.18
N LEU A 67 -29.42 39.60 -0.19
CA LEU A 67 -28.70 40.78 -0.66
C LEU A 67 -27.89 40.46 -1.94
N ASP A 68 -27.77 41.44 -2.83
CA ASP A 68 -26.84 41.45 -3.95
C ASP A 68 -25.61 42.31 -3.56
N GLU A 69 -24.42 41.72 -3.63
CA GLU A 69 -23.15 42.42 -3.46
C GLU A 69 -22.63 42.84 -4.84
N VAL A 70 -22.57 44.15 -5.06
CA VAL A 70 -22.13 44.76 -6.32
C VAL A 70 -20.91 45.64 -6.04
N PHE A 71 -19.91 45.57 -6.93
CA PHE A 71 -18.79 46.50 -6.87
C PHE A 71 -19.15 47.81 -7.56
N ASP A 72 -19.23 48.90 -6.78
CA ASP A 72 -19.49 50.23 -7.30
C ASP A 72 -18.18 50.87 -7.79
N LYS A 73 -18.12 51.13 -9.11
CA LYS A 73 -16.96 51.71 -9.78
C LYS A 73 -16.71 53.17 -9.41
N GLU A 74 -17.76 53.91 -9.03
CA GLU A 74 -17.66 55.33 -8.67
C GLU A 74 -17.08 55.50 -7.26
N THR A 75 -17.57 54.70 -6.30
CA THR A 75 -17.11 54.76 -4.90
C THR A 75 -15.94 53.84 -4.61
N ARG A 76 -15.56 52.96 -5.55
CA ARG A 76 -14.58 51.87 -5.40
C ARG A 76 -14.84 51.00 -4.16
N LYS A 77 -16.11 50.82 -3.81
CA LYS A 77 -16.55 50.07 -2.63
C LYS A 77 -17.57 49.02 -3.02
N LYS A 78 -17.65 47.99 -2.18
CA LYS A 78 -18.71 46.98 -2.24
C LYS A 78 -19.99 47.58 -1.66
N VAL A 79 -21.08 47.50 -2.42
CA VAL A 79 -22.41 47.97 -2.02
C VAL A 79 -23.33 46.77 -1.92
N PHE A 80 -24.15 46.73 -0.86
CA PHE A 80 -25.13 45.68 -0.61
C PHE A 80 -26.53 46.22 -0.92
N LEU A 81 -27.21 45.60 -1.89
CA LEU A 81 -28.55 45.97 -2.32
C LEU A 81 -29.53 44.83 -2.00
N PRO A 82 -30.78 45.09 -1.58
CA PRO A 82 -31.77 44.02 -1.49
C PRO A 82 -31.98 43.37 -2.87
N THR A 83 -31.96 42.04 -2.94
CA THR A 83 -32.24 41.33 -4.19
C THR A 83 -33.65 41.70 -4.69
N ALA A 84 -33.85 41.82 -6.01
CA ALA A 84 -35.09 42.36 -6.61
C ALA A 84 -36.40 41.70 -6.13
N GLU A 85 -36.36 40.41 -5.77
CA GLU A 85 -37.51 39.67 -5.22
C GLU A 85 -37.77 39.95 -3.72
N ALA A 86 -36.80 40.51 -3.00
CA ALA A 86 -36.83 40.80 -1.57
C ALA A 86 -37.13 42.27 -1.22
N GLN A 87 -37.54 43.10 -2.19
CA GLN A 87 -37.75 44.56 -2.05
C GLN A 87 -38.78 45.00 -0.98
N LYS A 88 -39.34 44.09 -0.19
CA LYS A 88 -40.28 44.36 0.92
C LYS A 88 -39.73 44.10 2.33
N THR A 89 -38.49 43.63 2.50
CA THR A 89 -37.94 43.33 3.84
C THR A 89 -37.22 44.54 4.43
N THR A 90 -37.85 45.24 5.37
CA THR A 90 -37.18 46.17 6.30
C THR A 90 -36.11 45.42 7.12
N LYS A 91 -34.96 46.05 7.37
CA LYS A 91 -33.88 45.51 8.23
C LYS A 91 -34.45 44.98 9.56
N ASN A 92 -34.43 43.67 9.76
CA ASN A 92 -34.93 43.04 10.98
C ASN A 92 -33.79 42.94 12.01
N PRO A 93 -33.96 43.46 13.25
CA PRO A 93 -32.96 43.31 14.30
C PRO A 93 -32.76 41.84 14.76
N LYS A 94 -33.63 40.90 14.35
CA LYS A 94 -33.54 39.46 14.67
C LYS A 94 -33.04 38.58 13.50
N THR A 95 -32.31 39.15 12.53
CA THR A 95 -31.73 38.40 11.39
C THR A 95 -30.77 37.31 11.88
N VAL A 96 -30.99 36.08 11.43
CA VAL A 96 -30.17 34.91 11.79
C VAL A 96 -29.06 34.69 10.78
N LEU A 97 -29.36 34.86 9.49
CA LEU A 97 -28.43 34.67 8.38
C LEU A 97 -28.69 35.66 7.24
N LYS A 98 -27.63 36.00 6.50
CA LYS A 98 -27.71 36.81 5.28
C LYS A 98 -27.23 36.01 4.08
N VAL A 99 -27.98 36.01 2.99
CA VAL A 99 -27.61 35.34 1.74
C VAL A 99 -27.16 36.40 0.76
N ARG A 100 -25.86 36.41 0.42
CA ARG A 100 -25.25 37.36 -0.51
C ARG A 100 -25.02 36.74 -1.87
N ARG A 101 -25.60 37.33 -2.92
CA ARG A 101 -25.27 37.04 -4.32
C ARG A 101 -24.14 37.96 -4.76
N LEU A 102 -22.99 37.39 -5.13
CA LEU A 102 -21.84 38.11 -5.64
C LEU A 102 -22.07 38.38 -7.13
N ILE A 103 -22.23 39.65 -7.49
CA ILE A 103 -22.47 40.10 -8.86
C ILE A 103 -21.18 40.69 -9.42
N ASP A 104 -20.75 40.18 -10.58
CA ASP A 104 -19.57 40.66 -11.28
C ASP A 104 -19.79 42.05 -11.91
N GLU A 105 -18.73 42.66 -12.42
CA GLU A 105 -18.81 43.98 -13.07
C GLU A 105 -19.69 44.00 -14.33
N HIS A 106 -20.06 42.83 -14.87
CA HIS A 106 -20.93 42.65 -16.03
C HIS A 106 -22.38 42.35 -15.60
N SER A 107 -22.73 42.59 -14.34
CA SER A 107 -24.06 42.31 -13.76
C SER A 107 -24.47 40.83 -13.79
N ARG A 108 -23.50 39.91 -13.80
CA ARG A 108 -23.75 38.47 -13.75
C ARG A 108 -23.46 37.93 -12.36
N HIS A 109 -24.37 37.11 -11.86
CA HIS A 109 -24.16 36.34 -10.65
C HIS A 109 -23.05 35.30 -10.88
N HIS A 110 -22.03 35.30 -10.02
CA HIS A 110 -20.92 34.35 -10.14
C HIS A 110 -20.75 33.46 -8.90
N ALA A 111 -21.29 33.84 -7.75
CA ALA A 111 -21.22 33.05 -6.51
C ALA A 111 -22.27 33.50 -5.49
N THR A 112 -22.57 32.62 -4.53
CA THR A 112 -23.44 32.93 -3.38
C THR A 112 -22.69 32.62 -2.09
N LYS A 113 -22.82 33.49 -1.08
CA LYS A 113 -22.25 33.30 0.26
C LYS A 113 -23.33 33.47 1.32
N VAL A 114 -23.20 32.76 2.44
CA VAL A 114 -24.12 32.86 3.58
C VAL A 114 -23.37 33.40 4.79
N ASP A 115 -23.76 34.57 5.27
CA ASP A 115 -23.23 35.17 6.49
C ASP A 115 -24.03 34.66 7.68
N ILE A 116 -23.35 34.12 8.68
CA ILE A 116 -23.97 33.62 9.90
C ILE A 116 -23.92 34.73 10.96
N ILE A 117 -25.08 35.35 11.21
CA ILE A 117 -25.21 36.46 12.17
C ILE A 117 -25.46 35.94 13.59
N SER A 118 -26.21 34.84 13.72
CA SER A 118 -26.49 34.21 15.01
C SER A 118 -25.28 33.42 15.51
N GLU A 119 -24.79 33.78 16.70
CA GLU A 119 -23.71 33.04 17.37
C GLU A 119 -24.15 31.62 17.77
N ILE A 120 -25.44 31.42 18.08
CA ILE A 120 -26.01 30.09 18.37
C ILE A 120 -25.89 29.20 17.12
N LEU A 121 -26.36 29.67 15.96
CA LEU A 121 -26.25 28.91 14.71
C LEU A 121 -24.80 28.59 14.37
N ARG A 122 -23.91 29.56 14.56
CA ARG A 122 -22.47 29.40 14.33
C ARG A 122 -21.90 28.27 15.18
N GLN A 123 -22.22 28.23 16.48
CA GLN A 123 -21.77 27.16 17.38
C GLN A 123 -22.31 25.80 16.95
N GLU A 124 -23.57 25.72 16.52
CA GLU A 124 -24.17 24.48 16.04
C GLU A 124 -23.51 23.97 14.76
N LEU A 125 -23.21 24.86 13.81
CA LEU A 125 -22.49 24.54 12.58
C LEU A 125 -21.04 24.13 12.86
N LEU A 126 -20.34 24.82 13.77
CA LEU A 126 -18.99 24.42 14.22
C LEU A 126 -18.99 23.04 14.89
N ALA A 127 -20.05 22.70 15.61
CA ALA A 127 -20.21 21.38 16.21
C ALA A 127 -20.48 20.30 15.16
N ILE A 128 -21.28 20.59 14.12
CA ILE A 128 -21.56 19.66 13.01
C ILE A 128 -20.30 19.41 12.18
N PHE A 129 -19.56 20.46 11.83
CA PHE A 129 -18.35 20.39 11.01
C PHE A 129 -17.05 20.34 11.82
N LYS A 130 -17.11 19.84 13.05
CA LYS A 130 -15.94 19.79 13.93
C LYS A 130 -14.77 19.08 13.23
N GLY A 131 -13.64 19.79 13.08
CA GLY A 131 -12.43 19.28 12.43
C GLY A 131 -12.34 19.52 10.92
N ALA A 132 -13.38 20.07 10.28
CA ALA A 132 -13.32 20.44 8.86
C ALA A 132 -12.45 21.68 8.68
N ALA A 133 -11.38 21.56 7.91
CA ALA A 133 -10.43 22.66 7.66
C ALA A 133 -11.01 23.79 6.79
N SER A 134 -12.12 23.54 6.09
CA SER A 134 -12.67 24.41 5.04
C SER A 134 -13.82 25.33 5.48
N THR A 135 -14.04 25.54 6.78
CA THR A 135 -15.13 26.43 7.24
C THR A 135 -14.64 27.83 7.55
N ASN A 136 -15.19 28.85 6.89
CA ASN A 136 -14.98 30.27 7.23
C ASN A 136 -15.86 30.71 8.42
N LEU A 137 -16.33 29.77 9.25
CA LEU A 137 -17.14 30.04 10.44
C LEU A 137 -16.39 30.84 11.52
N ASN A 138 -15.07 30.97 11.42
CA ASN A 138 -14.25 31.76 12.36
C ASN A 138 -13.81 33.11 11.81
N SER A 139 -14.17 33.46 10.56
CA SER A 139 -13.87 34.79 10.02
C SER A 139 -14.77 35.87 10.65
N SER A 140 -14.43 37.14 10.40
CA SER A 140 -15.26 38.29 10.74
C SER A 140 -15.60 39.05 9.46
N PRO A 141 -16.85 38.96 8.96
CA PRO A 141 -17.99 38.20 9.50
C PRO A 141 -17.83 36.67 9.31
N PRO A 142 -18.54 35.83 10.10
CA PRO A 142 -18.56 34.37 9.88
C PRO A 142 -19.31 34.04 8.59
N GLU A 143 -18.67 33.29 7.70
CA GLU A 143 -19.22 32.97 6.37
C GLU A 143 -19.22 31.46 6.10
N VAL A 144 -20.22 30.99 5.36
CA VAL A 144 -20.39 29.60 4.97
C VAL A 144 -20.83 29.50 3.51
N ASP A 145 -20.32 28.49 2.80
CA ASP A 145 -20.78 28.17 1.47
C ASP A 145 -22.18 27.52 1.50
N PRO A 146 -23.09 27.86 0.56
CA PRO A 146 -24.42 27.26 0.51
C PRO A 146 -24.43 25.72 0.55
N GLU A 147 -23.44 25.08 -0.10
CA GLU A 147 -23.28 23.61 -0.08
C GLU A 147 -23.00 23.07 1.32
N LEU A 148 -22.23 23.78 2.15
CA LEU A 148 -22.02 23.40 3.55
C LEU A 148 -23.30 23.55 4.38
N MET A 149 -24.12 24.57 4.10
CA MET A 149 -25.44 24.68 4.72
C MET A 149 -26.32 23.48 4.35
N PHE A 150 -26.31 23.07 3.08
CA PHE A 150 -27.01 21.87 2.63
C PHE A 150 -26.55 20.61 3.40
N HIS A 151 -25.24 20.41 3.55
CA HIS A 151 -24.70 19.27 4.31
C HIS A 151 -25.04 19.31 5.81
N ALA A 152 -25.32 20.48 6.38
CA ALA A 152 -25.72 20.62 7.77
C ALA A 152 -27.17 20.17 8.03
N TYR A 153 -28.02 20.04 7.00
CA TYR A 153 -29.46 19.79 7.12
C TYR A 153 -29.81 18.66 8.10
N GLY A 154 -29.23 17.48 7.91
CA GLY A 154 -29.52 16.31 8.76
C GLY A 154 -29.15 16.53 10.23
N GLY A 155 -27.98 17.15 10.47
CA GLY A 155 -27.51 17.45 11.83
C GLY A 155 -28.33 18.55 12.52
N LEU A 156 -28.73 19.58 11.78
CA LEU A 156 -29.61 20.64 12.29
C LEU A 156 -31.00 20.09 12.61
N LYS A 157 -31.55 19.23 11.75
CA LYS A 157 -32.85 18.58 11.94
C LYS A 157 -32.86 17.65 13.15
N GLU A 158 -31.85 16.79 13.29
CA GLU A 158 -31.73 15.91 14.45
C GLU A 158 -31.64 16.71 15.76
N LYS A 159 -30.94 17.85 15.76
CA LYS A 159 -30.85 18.74 16.92
C LYS A 159 -32.18 19.42 17.22
N LEU A 160 -32.89 19.90 16.19
CA LEU A 160 -34.23 20.48 16.34
C LEU A 160 -35.20 19.47 16.97
N ASP A 161 -35.25 18.25 16.43
CA ASP A 161 -36.12 17.18 16.93
C ASP A 161 -35.82 16.86 18.39
N LYS A 162 -34.53 16.79 18.77
CA LYS A 162 -34.11 16.58 20.16
C LYS A 162 -34.52 17.73 21.06
N GLU A 163 -34.34 18.97 20.64
CA GLU A 163 -34.65 20.15 21.46
C GLU A 163 -36.15 20.28 21.72
N GLN A 164 -36.97 20.05 20.70
CA GLN A 164 -38.44 20.08 20.81
C GLN A 164 -39.01 19.02 21.76
N THR A 165 -38.29 17.92 21.98
CA THR A 165 -38.70 16.86 22.92
C THR A 165 -38.27 17.12 24.38
N LYS A 166 -37.47 18.16 24.65
CA LYS A 166 -37.04 18.50 26.02
C LYS A 166 -38.14 19.25 26.78
N ALA A 167 -38.28 18.94 28.07
CA ALA A 167 -39.24 19.62 28.96
C ALA A 167 -38.96 21.12 29.15
N ASN A 168 -37.68 21.52 29.08
CA ASN A 168 -37.22 22.90 29.06
C ASN A 168 -36.56 23.17 27.70
N SER A 169 -37.36 23.34 26.66
CA SER A 169 -36.91 23.68 25.31
C SER A 169 -36.34 25.09 25.27
N ASP A 170 -35.19 25.27 24.61
CA ASP A 170 -34.66 26.58 24.27
C ASP A 170 -35.36 27.12 23.01
N ASP A 171 -36.36 27.98 23.22
CA ASP A 171 -37.16 28.59 22.13
C ASP A 171 -36.31 29.44 21.17
N GLU A 172 -35.20 30.02 21.65
CA GLU A 172 -34.29 30.80 20.79
C GLU A 172 -33.52 29.87 19.87
N LEU A 173 -32.95 28.78 20.40
CA LEU A 173 -32.28 27.73 19.62
C LEU A 173 -33.23 27.11 18.60
N VAL A 174 -34.44 26.71 19.01
CA VAL A 174 -35.46 26.16 18.11
C VAL A 174 -35.77 27.14 16.99
N GLY A 175 -35.99 28.41 17.31
CA GLY A 175 -36.23 29.45 16.31
C GLY A 175 -35.07 29.64 15.33
N VAL A 176 -33.83 29.57 15.81
CA VAL A 176 -32.61 29.69 14.98
C VAL A 176 -32.44 28.48 14.05
N LEU A 177 -32.65 27.27 14.55
CA LEU A 177 -32.57 26.03 13.76
C LEU A 177 -33.65 25.99 12.68
N CYS A 178 -34.88 26.39 12.99
CA CYS A 178 -35.97 26.49 12.01
C CYS A 178 -35.63 27.45 10.86
N VAL A 179 -35.01 28.61 11.14
CA VAL A 179 -34.59 29.56 10.10
C VAL A 179 -33.50 28.95 9.20
N ALA A 180 -32.53 28.25 9.77
CA ALA A 180 -31.48 27.58 8.99
C ALA A 180 -32.03 26.45 8.12
N LEU A 181 -32.96 25.64 8.63
CA LEU A 181 -33.61 24.57 7.87
C LEU A 181 -34.51 25.14 6.76
N GLN A 182 -35.24 26.21 7.05
CA GLN A 182 -36.05 26.92 6.05
C GLN A 182 -35.20 27.40 4.88
N TYR A 183 -34.05 28.04 5.16
CA TYR A 183 -33.12 28.46 4.10
C TYR A 183 -32.72 27.28 3.21
N ILE A 184 -32.34 26.15 3.80
CA ILE A 184 -31.93 24.96 3.04
C ILE A 184 -33.08 24.42 2.19
N GLU A 185 -34.29 24.35 2.73
CA GLU A 185 -35.47 23.86 2.02
C GLU A 185 -35.90 24.79 0.87
N GLU A 186 -35.78 26.11 1.05
CA GLU A 186 -36.06 27.11 0.00
C GLU A 186 -35.02 27.05 -1.13
N ASP A 187 -33.73 27.06 -0.81
CA ASP A 187 -32.66 27.17 -1.82
C ASP A 187 -32.26 25.82 -2.44
N PHE A 188 -32.50 24.70 -1.75
CA PHE A 188 -32.10 23.38 -2.21
C PHE A 188 -33.26 22.37 -2.34
N GLY A 189 -34.52 22.79 -2.16
CA GLY A 189 -35.68 21.90 -2.23
C GLY A 189 -35.73 21.03 -3.50
N ALA A 190 -35.52 21.63 -4.68
CA ALA A 190 -35.48 20.90 -5.95
C ALA A 190 -34.32 19.88 -6.02
N THR A 191 -33.16 20.24 -5.48
CA THR A 191 -32.00 19.34 -5.37
C THR A 191 -32.33 18.17 -4.44
N MET A 192 -32.96 18.42 -3.29
CA MET A 192 -33.37 17.39 -2.35
C MET A 192 -34.40 16.43 -2.95
N GLU A 193 -35.36 16.93 -3.74
CA GLU A 193 -36.32 16.09 -4.45
C GLU A 193 -35.65 15.19 -5.50
N THR A 194 -34.71 15.75 -6.25
CA THR A 194 -33.93 15.00 -7.24
C THR A 194 -33.11 13.90 -6.54
N LEU A 195 -32.44 14.22 -5.43
CA LEU A 195 -31.67 13.26 -4.65
C LEU A 195 -32.56 12.16 -4.06
N LYS A 196 -33.76 12.47 -3.56
CA LYS A 196 -34.71 11.46 -3.09
C LYS A 196 -35.02 10.41 -4.16
N SER A 197 -35.18 10.85 -5.41
CA SER A 197 -35.42 9.94 -6.53
C SER A 197 -34.20 9.05 -6.83
N LEU A 198 -33.00 9.61 -6.77
CA LEU A 198 -31.74 8.90 -7.07
C LEU A 198 -31.34 7.93 -5.94
N GLU A 199 -31.56 8.31 -4.68
CA GLU A 199 -31.23 7.49 -3.52
C GLU A 199 -32.03 6.19 -3.46
N ALA A 200 -33.24 6.16 -4.03
CA ALA A 200 -34.05 4.95 -4.11
C ALA A 200 -33.36 3.82 -4.89
N GLN A 201 -32.41 4.16 -5.78
CA GLN A 201 -31.64 3.22 -6.60
C GLN A 201 -30.14 3.22 -6.26
N ASP A 202 -29.72 3.94 -5.20
CA ASP A 202 -28.32 4.19 -4.84
C ASP A 202 -27.51 4.81 -6.01
N GLU A 203 -28.13 5.73 -6.74
CA GLU A 203 -27.56 6.41 -7.92
C GLU A 203 -27.18 7.87 -7.65
N ILE A 204 -26.37 8.44 -8.55
CA ILE A 204 -26.00 9.85 -8.56
C ILE A 204 -25.68 10.33 -9.99
N THR A 205 -25.86 11.62 -10.27
CA THR A 205 -25.41 12.27 -11.51
C THR A 205 -24.15 13.10 -11.28
N PHE A 206 -23.37 13.34 -12.34
CA PHE A 206 -22.11 14.07 -12.21
C PHE A 206 -22.26 15.46 -11.58
N GLU A 207 -23.31 16.20 -11.93
CA GLU A 207 -23.55 17.57 -11.42
C GLU A 207 -23.94 17.59 -9.92
N LEU A 208 -24.40 16.46 -9.37
CA LEU A 208 -24.78 16.31 -7.97
C LEU A 208 -23.72 15.62 -7.10
N LEU A 209 -22.52 15.34 -7.62
CA LEU A 209 -21.45 14.68 -6.85
C LEU A 209 -21.13 15.39 -5.54
N TRP A 210 -21.14 16.73 -5.53
CA TRP A 210 -20.87 17.52 -4.32
C TRP A 210 -21.77 17.13 -3.14
N THR A 211 -23.00 16.70 -3.39
CA THR A 211 -23.96 16.29 -2.35
C THR A 211 -23.54 15.00 -1.63
N LEU A 212 -22.72 14.14 -2.27
CA LEU A 212 -22.22 12.89 -1.69
C LEU A 212 -21.02 13.08 -0.76
N PHE A 213 -20.33 14.22 -0.85
CA PHE A 213 -19.00 14.40 -0.26
C PHE A 213 -18.98 15.52 0.80
N PRO A 214 -19.73 15.39 1.92
CA PRO A 214 -19.60 16.34 3.01
C PRO A 214 -18.19 16.29 3.64
N PRO A 215 -17.66 17.41 4.16
CA PRO A 215 -16.35 17.42 4.81
C PRO A 215 -16.22 16.38 5.92
N ASN A 216 -15.00 15.87 6.13
CA ASN A 216 -14.65 14.81 7.09
C ASN A 216 -15.30 13.44 6.84
N THR A 217 -15.93 13.25 5.68
CA THR A 217 -16.46 11.93 5.30
C THR A 217 -15.34 10.95 5.03
N HIS A 218 -15.50 9.70 5.49
CA HIS A 218 -14.59 8.61 5.14
C HIS A 218 -14.89 8.16 3.72
N ILE A 219 -13.89 8.24 2.85
CA ILE A 219 -13.99 7.89 1.44
C ILE A 219 -13.30 6.55 1.24
N TYR A 220 -14.03 5.63 0.60
CA TYR A 220 -13.53 4.34 0.19
C TYR A 220 -13.12 4.36 -1.28
N SER A 221 -12.05 3.63 -1.59
CA SER A 221 -11.60 3.39 -2.96
C SER A 221 -10.83 2.08 -3.09
N LYS A 222 -10.97 1.44 -4.26
CA LYS A 222 -10.05 0.44 -4.81
C LYS A 222 -9.35 0.93 -6.09
N ALA A 223 -9.61 2.17 -6.51
CA ALA A 223 -9.11 2.76 -7.73
C ALA A 223 -7.65 3.26 -7.57
N ASN A 224 -6.76 2.35 -7.18
CA ASN A 224 -5.32 2.56 -7.12
C ASN A 224 -4.60 1.47 -7.94
N VAL A 225 -3.32 1.68 -8.22
CA VAL A 225 -2.52 0.81 -9.11
C VAL A 225 -2.50 -0.65 -8.64
N LEU A 226 -2.56 -0.90 -7.33
CA LEU A 226 -2.50 -2.24 -6.74
C LEU A 226 -3.89 -2.85 -6.49
N SER A 227 -4.98 -2.13 -6.83
CA SER A 227 -6.37 -2.55 -6.58
C SER A 227 -6.69 -2.87 -5.11
N GLU A 228 -5.93 -2.27 -4.18
CA GLU A 228 -6.08 -2.49 -2.74
C GLU A 228 -7.19 -1.62 -2.14
N GLU A 229 -7.84 -2.08 -1.07
CA GLU A 229 -8.80 -1.27 -0.33
C GLU A 229 -8.09 -0.08 0.33
N GLN A 230 -8.63 1.13 0.22
CA GLN A 230 -8.11 2.29 0.94
C GLN A 230 -9.26 3.11 1.52
N LEU A 231 -9.12 3.50 2.79
CA LEU A 231 -9.91 4.57 3.38
C LEU A 231 -9.07 5.83 3.54
N SER A 232 -9.72 6.95 3.26
CA SER A 232 -9.16 8.29 3.44
C SER A 232 -10.21 9.23 4.01
N ILE A 233 -9.78 10.33 4.61
CA ILE A 233 -10.67 11.37 5.14
C ILE A 233 -10.76 12.50 4.11
N LEU A 234 -11.97 12.87 3.73
CA LEU A 234 -12.19 14.01 2.85
C LEU A 234 -11.94 15.32 3.59
N SER A 235 -11.00 16.14 3.12
CA SER A 235 -10.80 17.50 3.60
C SER A 235 -11.66 18.52 2.84
N HIS A 236 -11.68 18.40 1.51
CA HIS A 236 -12.34 19.35 0.61
C HIS A 236 -12.60 18.69 -0.75
N SER A 237 -13.59 19.19 -1.48
CA SER A 237 -13.88 18.76 -2.84
C SER A 237 -14.48 19.90 -3.65
N ALA A 238 -14.24 19.88 -4.97
CA ALA A 238 -14.70 20.92 -5.88
C ALA A 238 -14.74 20.43 -7.33
N TYR A 239 -15.58 21.06 -8.15
CA TYR A 239 -15.51 20.90 -9.60
C TYR A 239 -14.32 21.66 -10.18
N GLY A 240 -13.69 21.07 -11.19
CA GLY A 240 -12.63 21.69 -11.96
C GLY A 240 -12.80 21.42 -13.45
N THR A 241 -12.04 22.15 -14.25
CA THR A 241 -12.01 22.04 -15.70
C THR A 241 -10.58 21.94 -16.17
N ARG A 242 -10.27 20.93 -17.00
CA ARG A 242 -8.94 20.76 -17.61
C ARG A 242 -8.71 21.79 -18.71
N LEU A 243 -7.47 21.91 -19.17
CA LEU A 243 -7.10 22.80 -20.28
C LEU A 243 -7.85 22.50 -21.59
N ASP A 244 -8.26 21.25 -21.78
CA ASP A 244 -9.06 20.80 -22.94
C ASP A 244 -10.57 21.06 -22.79
N GLY A 245 -11.01 21.67 -21.68
CA GLY A 245 -12.42 21.93 -21.38
C GLY A 245 -13.15 20.79 -20.67
N THR A 246 -12.50 19.65 -20.46
CA THR A 246 -13.13 18.50 -19.78
C THR A 246 -13.35 18.80 -18.30
N LYS A 247 -14.59 18.66 -17.84
CA LYS A 247 -14.95 18.78 -16.42
C LYS A 247 -14.49 17.56 -15.62
N TYR A 248 -14.13 17.79 -14.35
CA TYR A 248 -13.85 16.72 -13.38
C TYR A 248 -14.28 17.16 -11.99
N TYR A 249 -14.47 16.19 -11.10
CA TYR A 249 -14.71 16.45 -9.68
C TYR A 249 -13.47 16.05 -8.88
N GLN A 250 -12.84 17.02 -8.22
CA GLN A 250 -11.63 16.82 -7.43
C GLN A 250 -11.97 16.55 -5.98
N LEU A 251 -11.32 15.55 -5.40
CA LEU A 251 -11.33 15.29 -3.97
C LEU A 251 -9.94 15.59 -3.40
N VAL A 252 -9.89 16.20 -2.23
CA VAL A 252 -8.68 16.34 -1.41
C VAL A 252 -8.82 15.36 -0.26
N LEU A 253 -8.13 14.23 -0.34
CA LEU A 253 -8.21 13.19 0.69
C LEU A 253 -6.94 13.16 1.53
N GLN A 254 -7.10 12.81 2.78
CA GLN A 254 -6.02 12.62 3.75
C GLN A 254 -5.94 11.17 4.18
N LEU A 255 -4.72 10.64 4.22
CA LEU A 255 -4.41 9.31 4.73
C LEU A 255 -3.10 9.36 5.52
N ILE A 256 -2.79 8.30 6.27
CA ILE A 256 -1.56 8.19 7.05
C ILE A 256 -0.54 7.42 6.23
N SER A 257 0.57 8.07 5.88
CA SER A 257 1.67 7.46 5.13
C SER A 257 3.01 8.08 5.52
N HIS A 258 4.04 7.88 4.70
CA HIS A 258 5.36 8.45 4.88
C HIS A 258 5.82 9.24 3.65
N ASP A 259 6.49 10.38 3.84
CA ASP A 259 7.03 11.22 2.75
C ASP A 259 8.53 11.01 2.53
N ARG A 260 9.02 9.76 2.68
CA ARG A 260 10.45 9.38 2.60
C ARG A 260 11.26 9.70 3.86
N ARG A 261 10.80 10.63 4.71
CA ARG A 261 11.53 11.05 5.93
C ARG A 261 10.66 11.10 7.17
N LYS A 262 9.42 11.54 7.03
CA LYS A 262 8.45 11.71 8.11
C LYS A 262 7.32 10.72 7.91
N PHE A 263 6.72 10.37 9.04
CA PHE A 263 5.49 9.60 9.13
C PHE A 263 4.37 10.55 9.52
N GLY A 264 3.20 10.48 8.88
CA GLY A 264 2.06 11.30 9.24
C GLY A 264 0.99 11.44 8.17
N TRP A 265 0.18 12.50 8.29
CA TRP A 265 -0.91 12.77 7.36
C TRP A 265 -0.38 13.30 6.03
N VAL A 266 -0.73 12.62 4.95
CA VAL A 266 -0.41 12.98 3.56
C VAL A 266 -1.70 13.26 2.81
N LYS A 267 -1.69 14.31 1.98
CA LYS A 267 -2.79 14.61 1.07
C LYS A 267 -2.58 13.99 -0.31
N ASN A 268 -3.66 13.49 -0.89
CA ASN A 268 -3.74 13.18 -2.31
C ASN A 268 -4.94 13.88 -2.96
N TYR A 269 -4.93 13.95 -4.28
CA TYR A 269 -5.84 14.80 -5.07
C TYR A 269 -6.55 14.01 -6.18
N PRO A 270 -7.23 12.89 -5.89
CA PRO A 270 -7.89 12.11 -6.92
C PRO A 270 -9.03 12.87 -7.60
N THR A 271 -9.33 12.49 -8.84
CA THR A 271 -10.40 13.11 -9.63
C THR A 271 -11.37 12.07 -10.16
N ILE A 272 -12.67 12.38 -10.11
CA ILE A 272 -13.73 11.65 -10.81
C ILE A 272 -13.92 12.33 -12.17
N ALA A 273 -13.78 11.56 -13.25
CA ALA A 273 -14.02 12.04 -14.61
C ALA A 273 -15.52 12.35 -14.82
N THR A 274 -15.82 13.29 -15.70
CA THR A 274 -17.22 13.54 -16.10
C THR A 274 -17.84 12.29 -16.73
N PHE A 275 -19.12 12.06 -16.42
CA PHE A 275 -19.91 10.95 -16.94
C PHE A 275 -21.34 11.43 -17.24
N GLU A 276 -21.98 10.77 -18.20
CA GLU A 276 -23.35 11.07 -18.60
C GLU A 276 -24.36 10.18 -17.88
N GLY A 277 -25.53 10.75 -17.57
CA GLY A 277 -26.61 10.04 -16.90
C GLY A 277 -26.38 9.81 -15.40
N ALA A 278 -27.18 8.90 -14.85
CA ALA A 278 -27.06 8.44 -13.47
C ALA A 278 -26.18 7.18 -13.43
N THR A 279 -25.33 7.10 -12.40
CA THR A 279 -24.49 5.93 -12.11
C THR A 279 -24.69 5.51 -10.66
N LYS A 280 -24.45 4.23 -10.35
CA LYS A 280 -24.48 3.79 -8.95
C LYS A 280 -23.34 4.43 -8.17
N VAL A 281 -23.63 4.83 -6.93
CA VAL A 281 -22.64 5.45 -6.04
C VAL A 281 -21.43 4.51 -5.83
N GLN A 282 -21.67 3.20 -5.74
CA GLN A 282 -20.63 2.19 -5.54
C GLN A 282 -19.77 1.92 -6.80
N ASP A 283 -20.23 2.31 -7.98
CA ASP A 283 -19.47 2.19 -9.23
C ASP A 283 -18.51 3.37 -9.44
N LEU A 284 -18.60 4.41 -8.61
CA LEU A 284 -17.63 5.51 -8.60
C LEU A 284 -16.26 5.02 -8.11
N PRO A 285 -15.15 5.56 -8.64
CA PRO A 285 -13.81 5.19 -8.19
C PRO A 285 -13.53 5.60 -6.73
N PHE A 286 -14.27 6.59 -6.22
CA PHE A 286 -14.22 7.10 -4.85
C PHE A 286 -15.64 7.37 -4.40
N PHE A 287 -16.06 6.81 -3.26
CA PHE A 287 -17.40 7.04 -2.72
C PHE A 287 -17.44 6.97 -1.19
N PRO A 288 -18.49 7.52 -0.54
CA PRO A 288 -18.62 7.48 0.91
C PRO A 288 -18.63 6.05 1.46
N PHE A 289 -17.76 5.75 2.41
CA PHE A 289 -17.60 4.41 2.98
C PHE A 289 -18.87 3.87 3.64
N SER A 290 -19.73 4.76 4.17
CA SER A 290 -21.03 4.38 4.74
C SER A 290 -21.97 3.70 3.74
N ARG A 291 -21.76 3.90 2.43
CA ARG A 291 -22.53 3.28 1.35
C ARG A 291 -22.01 1.89 0.96
N HIS A 292 -20.87 1.46 1.51
CA HIS A 292 -20.30 0.15 1.21
C HIS A 292 -21.05 -0.95 1.99
N ALA A 293 -21.54 -1.98 1.29
CA ALA A 293 -22.33 -3.07 1.90
C ALA A 293 -21.59 -3.81 3.03
N ASN A 294 -20.28 -4.04 2.85
CA ASN A 294 -19.42 -4.75 3.81
C ASN A 294 -18.55 -3.83 4.69
N HIS A 295 -19.01 -2.62 5.03
CA HIS A 295 -18.16 -1.64 5.71
C HIS A 295 -17.56 -2.13 7.05
N ASP A 296 -18.25 -2.99 7.81
CA ASP A 296 -17.71 -3.46 9.09
C ASP A 296 -16.52 -4.42 8.91
N LYS A 297 -16.63 -5.37 7.98
CA LYS A 297 -15.54 -6.30 7.64
C LYS A 297 -14.32 -5.58 7.06
N ILE A 298 -14.57 -4.61 6.18
CA ILE A 298 -13.50 -3.79 5.59
C ILE A 298 -12.81 -2.96 6.66
N ARG A 299 -13.58 -2.35 7.58
CA ARG A 299 -13.00 -1.58 8.68
C ARG A 299 -12.05 -2.43 9.53
N GLU A 300 -12.44 -3.65 9.87
CA GLU A 300 -11.59 -4.57 10.63
C GLU A 300 -10.33 -4.97 9.85
N SER A 301 -10.47 -5.33 8.57
CA SER A 301 -9.34 -5.69 7.70
C SER A 301 -8.34 -4.54 7.57
N LEU A 302 -8.83 -3.33 7.28
CA LEU A 302 -8.00 -2.13 7.15
C LEU A 302 -7.32 -1.76 8.46
N HIS A 303 -8.00 -1.95 9.57
CA HIS A 303 -7.44 -1.72 10.89
C HIS A 303 -6.25 -2.67 11.16
N GLN A 304 -6.38 -3.98 10.87
CA GLN A 304 -5.27 -4.92 11.00
C GLN A 304 -4.12 -4.60 10.05
N ARG A 305 -4.44 -4.26 8.79
CA ARG A 305 -3.43 -3.84 7.81
C ARG A 305 -2.72 -2.55 8.23
N GLY A 306 -3.41 -1.62 8.88
CA GLY A 306 -2.81 -0.41 9.43
C GLY A 306 -1.85 -0.66 10.58
N LYS A 307 -2.17 -1.59 11.48
CA LYS A 307 -1.19 -2.05 12.49
C LYS A 307 0.06 -2.60 11.81
N ARG A 308 -0.13 -3.43 10.79
CA ARG A 308 0.96 -3.98 9.98
C ARG A 308 1.78 -2.91 9.26
N PHE A 309 1.14 -1.88 8.71
CA PHE A 309 1.81 -0.73 8.09
C PHE A 309 2.78 -0.06 9.05
N VAL A 310 2.36 0.19 10.30
CA VAL A 310 3.19 0.82 11.32
C VAL A 310 4.38 -0.04 11.72
N GLU A 311 4.19 -1.36 11.84
CA GLU A 311 5.29 -2.31 12.07
C GLU A 311 6.32 -2.27 10.92
N LEU A 312 5.83 -2.20 9.68
CA LEU A 312 6.64 -2.19 8.45
C LEU A 312 7.30 -0.83 8.16
N CYS A 313 7.05 0.19 8.97
CA CYS A 313 7.79 1.46 8.90
C CYS A 313 9.25 1.32 9.38
N SER A 314 9.62 0.18 9.96
CA SER A 314 11.00 -0.17 10.32
C SER A 314 11.56 -1.25 9.39
N PRO A 315 12.91 -1.31 9.22
CA PRO A 315 13.57 -2.32 8.38
C PRO A 315 13.11 -3.74 8.73
N THR A 316 12.41 -4.39 7.81
CA THR A 316 11.80 -5.71 8.04
C THR A 316 11.94 -6.61 6.83
N TYR A 317 12.43 -7.82 7.06
CA TYR A 317 12.59 -8.85 6.02
C TYR A 317 11.32 -9.68 5.91
N GLN A 318 10.73 -9.73 4.71
CA GLN A 318 9.44 -10.37 4.44
C GLN A 318 9.53 -11.29 3.22
N GLU A 319 8.63 -12.28 3.19
CA GLU A 319 8.31 -13.03 1.97
C GLU A 319 7.18 -12.29 1.24
N TYR A 320 7.26 -12.22 -0.08
CA TYR A 320 6.29 -11.52 -0.91
C TYR A 320 5.87 -12.32 -2.13
N VAL A 321 4.56 -12.38 -2.38
CA VAL A 321 4.01 -12.97 -3.60
C VAL A 321 2.83 -12.12 -4.05
N GLY A 322 2.99 -11.41 -5.17
CA GLY A 322 1.88 -10.68 -5.78
C GLY A 322 2.30 -9.46 -6.59
N GLN A 323 1.35 -8.55 -6.79
CA GLN A 323 1.55 -7.33 -7.57
C GLN A 323 2.25 -6.26 -6.73
N SER A 324 3.27 -5.62 -7.30
CA SER A 324 3.97 -4.47 -6.75
C SER A 324 3.97 -3.33 -7.76
N MET A 325 4.21 -2.11 -7.29
CA MET A 325 4.24 -0.91 -8.11
C MET A 325 5.69 -0.44 -8.29
N GLY A 326 6.17 -0.55 -9.52
CA GLY A 326 7.48 -0.04 -9.96
C GLY A 326 7.33 1.15 -10.90
N GLU A 327 8.44 1.55 -11.52
CA GLU A 327 8.48 2.69 -12.44
C GLU A 327 9.14 2.31 -13.76
N ASN A 328 8.55 2.78 -14.84
CA ASN A 328 9.20 2.79 -16.13
C ASN A 328 9.85 4.15 -16.36
N ARG A 329 11.16 4.22 -16.10
CA ARG A 329 11.97 5.44 -16.26
C ARG A 329 12.14 5.92 -17.71
N ASN A 330 11.71 5.12 -18.69
CA ASN A 330 11.76 5.51 -20.10
C ASN A 330 10.51 6.29 -20.56
N VAL A 331 9.47 6.38 -19.71
CA VAL A 331 8.21 7.02 -20.07
C VAL A 331 7.82 8.02 -18.98
N VAL A 332 7.66 9.29 -19.36
CA VAL A 332 7.22 10.37 -18.46
C VAL A 332 5.81 10.78 -18.85
N ILE A 333 4.89 10.77 -17.89
CA ILE A 333 3.50 11.20 -18.04
C ILE A 333 3.26 12.34 -17.06
N GLN A 334 2.87 13.51 -17.56
CA GLN A 334 2.59 14.70 -16.73
C GLN A 334 3.74 15.09 -15.78
N GLY A 335 4.99 14.93 -16.24
CA GLY A 335 6.19 15.30 -15.47
C GLY A 335 6.64 14.26 -14.45
N VAL A 336 6.04 13.07 -14.44
CA VAL A 336 6.30 11.98 -13.51
C VAL A 336 6.63 10.70 -14.29
N TYR A 337 7.54 9.86 -13.81
CA TYR A 337 7.77 8.55 -14.40
C TYR A 337 6.50 7.69 -14.37
N LYS A 338 6.27 6.94 -15.44
CA LYS A 338 5.10 6.07 -15.55
C LYS A 338 5.17 4.96 -14.49
N GLN A 339 4.21 4.96 -13.58
CA GLN A 339 4.01 3.86 -12.64
C GLN A 339 3.54 2.61 -13.39
N VAL A 340 4.14 1.47 -13.08
CA VAL A 340 3.84 0.18 -13.70
C VAL A 340 3.62 -0.89 -12.65
N MET A 341 2.68 -1.79 -12.93
CA MET A 341 2.47 -2.98 -12.12
C MET A 341 3.48 -4.04 -12.54
N ILE A 342 4.16 -4.62 -11.55
CA ILE A 342 5.13 -5.71 -11.72
C ILE A 342 4.75 -6.84 -10.78
N HIS A 343 4.96 -8.09 -11.17
CA HIS A 343 4.76 -9.23 -10.28
C HIS A 343 6.07 -9.56 -9.57
N VAL A 344 6.07 -9.58 -8.24
CA VAL A 344 7.24 -9.92 -7.43
C VAL A 344 6.97 -11.21 -6.67
N VAL A 345 7.95 -12.10 -6.70
CA VAL A 345 7.96 -13.35 -5.93
C VAL A 345 9.30 -13.48 -5.22
N GLY A 346 9.24 -13.82 -3.94
CA GLY A 346 10.39 -14.12 -3.12
C GLY A 346 10.60 -13.09 -2.02
N ARG A 347 11.83 -13.04 -1.52
CA ARG A 347 12.17 -12.26 -0.34
C ARG A 347 12.40 -10.78 -0.66
N VAL A 348 11.87 -9.92 0.21
CA VAL A 348 11.93 -8.46 0.09
C VAL A 348 12.38 -7.83 1.41
N MET A 349 13.09 -6.71 1.33
CA MET A 349 13.35 -5.87 2.50
C MET A 349 12.47 -4.64 2.44
N ILE A 350 11.63 -4.45 3.46
CA ILE A 350 10.87 -3.22 3.61
C ILE A 350 11.71 -2.26 4.44
N ASP A 351 12.10 -1.14 3.83
CA ASP A 351 12.93 -0.13 4.46
C ASP A 351 12.71 1.22 3.75
N PRO A 352 11.74 2.03 4.23
CA PRO A 352 11.46 3.32 3.63
C PRO A 352 12.65 4.29 3.68
N VAL A 353 13.54 4.15 4.65
CA VAL A 353 14.72 5.03 4.80
C VAL A 353 15.74 4.70 3.72
N MET A 354 16.09 3.43 3.55
CA MET A 354 17.02 3.00 2.50
C MET A 354 16.46 3.19 1.10
N PHE A 355 15.14 3.00 0.92
CA PHE A 355 14.46 3.37 -0.32
C PHE A 355 14.70 4.85 -0.64
N SER A 356 14.57 5.73 0.34
CA SER A 356 14.71 7.18 0.13
C SER A 356 16.14 7.61 -0.17
N GLN A 357 17.14 6.85 0.30
CA GLN A 357 18.55 7.09 0.05
C GLN A 357 18.98 6.61 -1.34
N HIS A 358 18.51 5.43 -1.78
CA HIS A 358 18.96 4.81 -3.03
C HIS A 358 18.00 5.00 -4.22
N ALA A 359 16.73 5.29 -3.96
CA ALA A 359 15.68 5.59 -4.93
C ALA A 359 15.02 6.95 -4.64
N GLY A 360 15.80 7.90 -4.11
CA GLY A 360 15.33 9.24 -3.77
C GLY A 360 14.89 10.07 -4.98
N ASP A 361 15.29 9.70 -6.18
CA ASP A 361 14.87 10.27 -7.47
C ASP A 361 13.60 9.61 -8.05
N SER A 362 13.10 8.54 -7.41
CA SER A 362 11.86 7.86 -7.79
C SER A 362 10.65 8.76 -7.56
N ASP A 363 9.60 8.58 -8.34
CA ASP A 363 8.29 9.22 -8.20
C ASP A 363 7.23 8.29 -7.55
N LEU A 364 7.63 7.12 -7.05
CA LEU A 364 6.73 6.14 -6.45
C LEU A 364 6.06 6.66 -5.18
N VAL A 365 6.85 7.32 -4.33
CA VAL A 365 6.37 7.90 -3.06
C VAL A 365 6.05 9.37 -3.30
N GLN A 366 4.78 9.68 -3.54
CA GLN A 366 4.30 11.03 -3.80
C GLN A 366 3.61 11.64 -2.56
N GLY A 367 3.67 12.96 -2.46
CA GLY A 367 3.06 13.72 -1.37
C GLY A 367 4.02 14.02 -0.24
N ASN A 368 3.76 15.12 0.46
CA ASN A 368 4.49 15.55 1.65
C ASN A 368 3.65 15.28 2.89
N VAL A 369 4.29 14.98 4.01
CA VAL A 369 3.60 14.90 5.29
C VAL A 369 3.26 16.31 5.75
N ASP A 370 1.98 16.65 5.69
CA ASP A 370 1.42 17.93 6.14
C ASP A 370 1.50 18.06 7.66
N LYS A 371 1.17 16.96 8.35
CA LYS A 371 1.17 16.88 9.82
C LYS A 371 1.91 15.62 10.25
N GLN A 372 3.10 15.82 10.80
CA GLN A 372 3.91 14.73 11.34
C GLN A 372 3.21 14.07 12.53
N LEU A 373 3.26 12.74 12.55
CA LEU A 373 2.79 11.89 13.62
C LEU A 373 3.96 11.08 14.16
N HIS A 374 3.80 10.57 15.39
CA HIS A 374 4.66 9.53 15.93
C HIS A 374 3.87 8.22 15.92
N ALA A 375 4.45 7.15 15.38
CA ALA A 375 3.80 5.84 15.33
C ALA A 375 3.21 5.38 16.68
N PRO A 376 3.92 5.55 17.84
CA PRO A 376 3.36 5.17 19.14
C PRO A 376 2.18 6.03 19.63
N SER A 377 1.94 7.19 19.02
CA SER A 377 0.86 8.11 19.40
C SER A 377 -0.39 7.98 18.54
N LEU A 378 -0.45 7.01 17.63
CA LEU A 378 -1.64 6.74 16.83
C LEU A 378 -2.78 6.25 17.71
N MET A 379 -3.97 6.80 17.50
CA MET A 379 -5.18 6.29 18.13
C MET A 379 -5.63 5.03 17.40
N ASP A 380 -6.37 4.17 18.09
CA ASP A 380 -6.86 2.91 17.51
C ASP A 380 -7.73 3.14 16.25
N ALA A 381 -8.49 4.25 16.23
CA ALA A 381 -9.28 4.67 15.07
C ALA A 381 -8.43 5.12 13.87
N ASP A 382 -7.16 5.50 14.07
CA ASP A 382 -6.31 6.02 12.99
C ASP A 382 -5.80 4.91 12.05
N PHE A 383 -5.66 3.67 12.55
CA PHE A 383 -5.09 2.56 11.78
C PHE A 383 -5.83 2.28 10.47
N MET A 384 -7.14 2.51 10.41
CA MET A 384 -7.92 2.27 9.18
C MET A 384 -7.55 3.22 8.02
N PHE A 385 -6.86 4.34 8.31
CA PHE A 385 -6.44 5.33 7.32
C PHE A 385 -4.97 5.17 6.90
N CYS A 386 -4.27 4.15 7.41
CA CYS A 386 -2.92 3.86 6.96
C CYS A 386 -2.89 3.45 5.49
N ASP A 387 -1.78 3.78 4.83
CA ASP A 387 -1.55 3.43 3.43
C ASP A 387 -1.56 1.90 3.22
N HIS A 388 -2.00 1.46 2.06
CA HIS A 388 -2.07 0.04 1.68
C HIS A 388 -0.73 -0.53 1.21
N LYS A 389 0.27 0.33 1.02
CA LYS A 389 1.56 -0.02 0.43
C LYS A 389 2.74 0.52 1.24
N VAL A 390 3.88 -0.16 1.11
CA VAL A 390 5.14 0.21 1.76
C VAL A 390 6.31 0.12 0.78
N ALA A 391 7.35 0.92 1.01
CA ALA A 391 8.54 0.96 0.18
C ALA A 391 9.60 -0.06 0.59
N GLY A 392 10.17 -0.75 -0.40
CA GLY A 392 11.21 -1.73 -0.15
C GLY A 392 11.99 -2.14 -1.39
N PHE A 393 12.81 -3.18 -1.22
CA PHE A 393 13.68 -3.75 -2.24
C PHE A 393 13.39 -5.24 -2.45
N SER A 394 13.28 -5.65 -3.72
CA SER A 394 13.21 -7.06 -4.10
C SER A 394 14.60 -7.64 -4.31
N PHE A 395 14.98 -8.68 -3.55
CA PHE A 395 16.29 -9.33 -3.71
C PHE A 395 16.42 -10.11 -5.01
N HIS A 396 15.31 -10.70 -5.48
CA HIS A 396 15.30 -11.49 -6.71
C HIS A 396 15.42 -10.61 -7.96
N GLN A 397 14.62 -9.54 -8.04
CA GLN A 397 14.59 -8.65 -9.20
C GLN A 397 15.59 -7.49 -9.10
N LYS A 398 16.15 -7.23 -7.91
CA LYS A 398 17.13 -6.18 -7.63
C LYS A 398 16.63 -4.77 -7.92
N ILE A 399 15.35 -4.53 -7.61
CA ILE A 399 14.67 -3.26 -7.84
C ILE A 399 14.00 -2.74 -6.57
N TRP A 400 13.93 -1.42 -6.48
CA TRP A 400 13.13 -0.70 -5.50
C TRP A 400 11.70 -0.54 -6.02
N CYS A 401 10.70 -0.87 -5.21
CA CYS A 401 9.30 -0.72 -5.58
C CYS A 401 8.40 -0.57 -4.34
N LEU A 402 7.12 -0.30 -4.58
CA LEU A 402 6.08 -0.28 -3.54
C LEU A 402 5.33 -1.61 -3.53
N PHE A 403 5.19 -2.19 -2.35
CA PHE A 403 4.59 -3.51 -2.14
C PHE A 403 3.24 -3.37 -1.44
N ALA A 404 2.25 -4.14 -1.87
CA ALA A 404 0.97 -4.25 -1.18
C ALA A 404 1.15 -4.99 0.15
N ILE A 405 0.71 -4.41 1.26
CA ILE A 405 0.89 -5.02 2.59
C ILE A 405 0.15 -6.36 2.69
N SER A 406 -0.99 -6.48 1.99
CA SER A 406 -1.84 -7.68 1.94
C SER A 406 -1.13 -8.91 1.37
N ASN A 407 -0.08 -8.72 0.56
CA ASN A 407 0.67 -9.79 -0.11
C ASN A 407 1.97 -10.18 0.64
N MET A 408 2.17 -9.66 1.85
CA MET A 408 3.36 -9.94 2.67
C MET A 408 3.10 -11.03 3.69
N SER A 409 4.12 -11.86 3.91
CA SER A 409 4.13 -12.83 5.01
C SER A 409 5.50 -12.89 5.69
N PRO A 410 5.56 -13.28 6.97
CA PRO A 410 6.83 -13.51 7.65
C PRO A 410 7.68 -14.56 6.94
N VAL A 411 8.99 -14.36 6.88
CA VAL A 411 9.91 -15.34 6.27
C VAL A 411 9.92 -16.62 7.09
N VAL A 412 9.67 -17.75 6.41
CA VAL A 412 9.84 -19.10 6.96
C VAL A 412 11.27 -19.56 6.69
N TRP A 413 12.07 -19.63 7.74
CA TRP A 413 13.48 -20.04 7.66
C TRP A 413 13.61 -21.55 7.69
N ASN A 414 14.48 -22.12 6.84
CA ASN A 414 14.75 -23.55 6.83
C ASN A 414 15.87 -23.88 7.84
N GLU A 415 15.51 -24.29 9.05
CA GLU A 415 16.47 -24.62 10.10
C GLU A 415 17.29 -25.90 9.78
N ASP A 416 16.74 -26.80 8.97
CA ASP A 416 17.41 -28.03 8.51
C ASP A 416 18.27 -27.83 7.26
N ALA A 417 18.34 -26.62 6.70
CA ALA A 417 19.14 -26.35 5.50
C ALA A 417 20.62 -26.75 5.69
N PHE A 418 21.14 -26.54 6.90
CA PHE A 418 22.54 -26.80 7.25
C PHE A 418 22.87 -28.29 7.41
N SER A 419 21.89 -29.14 7.75
CA SER A 419 22.07 -30.58 7.89
C SER A 419 22.04 -31.30 6.53
N LYS A 420 21.33 -30.74 5.55
CA LYS A 420 21.21 -31.26 4.18
C LYS A 420 22.43 -30.99 3.29
N LEU A 421 23.30 -30.07 3.70
CA LEU A 421 24.51 -29.72 2.97
C LEU A 421 25.62 -30.75 3.23
N VAL A 422 26.02 -31.47 2.17
CA VAL A 422 27.06 -32.51 2.22
C VAL A 422 28.44 -31.86 2.34
N LEU A 423 28.85 -31.57 3.57
CA LEU A 423 30.17 -31.03 3.95
C LEU A 423 30.71 -31.76 5.18
N ARG A 424 32.04 -31.75 5.35
CA ARG A 424 32.66 -32.28 6.58
C ARG A 424 32.15 -31.51 7.79
N HIS A 425 31.74 -32.23 8.84
CA HIS A 425 31.17 -31.64 10.07
C HIS A 425 32.03 -30.53 10.68
N SER A 426 33.36 -30.71 10.74
CA SER A 426 34.28 -29.70 11.31
C SER A 426 34.29 -28.39 10.52
N THR A 427 34.33 -28.46 9.19
CA THR A 427 34.28 -27.28 8.31
C THR A 427 32.94 -26.56 8.44
N ARG A 428 31.86 -27.35 8.49
CA ARG A 428 30.51 -26.86 8.64
C ARG A 428 30.34 -26.06 9.93
N ASP A 429 30.77 -26.62 11.06
CA ASP A 429 30.62 -25.98 12.37
C ASP A 429 31.50 -24.72 12.49
N LEU A 430 32.69 -24.72 11.88
CA LEU A 430 33.57 -23.55 11.82
C LEU A 430 32.92 -22.37 11.07
N ILE A 431 32.40 -22.62 9.86
CA ILE A 431 31.77 -21.57 9.04
C ILE A 431 30.55 -21.01 9.77
N HIS A 432 29.73 -21.88 10.36
CA HIS A 432 28.57 -21.46 11.13
C HIS A 432 28.95 -20.58 12.34
N ALA A 433 30.01 -20.95 13.07
CA ALA A 433 30.51 -20.17 14.19
C ALA A 433 31.04 -18.80 13.73
N LEU A 434 31.80 -18.75 12.63
CA LEU A 434 32.33 -17.50 12.06
C LEU A 434 31.21 -16.56 11.60
N VAL A 435 30.18 -17.08 10.93
CA VAL A 435 29.08 -16.21 10.46
C VAL A 435 28.23 -15.74 11.64
N LYS A 436 28.03 -16.57 12.67
CA LYS A 436 27.31 -16.19 13.90
C LYS A 436 28.05 -15.17 14.74
N SER A 437 29.38 -15.24 14.86
CA SER A 437 30.15 -14.26 15.64
C SER A 437 30.04 -12.86 15.04
N HIS A 438 30.01 -12.74 13.71
CA HIS A 438 29.80 -11.48 12.99
C HIS A 438 28.35 -10.95 13.03
N LYS A 439 27.43 -11.59 13.77
CA LYS A 439 26.10 -11.03 14.09
C LYS A 439 26.19 -9.89 15.13
N HIS A 440 27.21 -9.92 15.98
CA HIS A 440 27.42 -8.97 17.07
C HIS A 440 28.60 -8.03 16.78
N ALA A 441 28.64 -7.41 15.60
CA ALA A 441 29.74 -6.55 15.14
C ALA A 441 30.12 -5.41 16.10
N ARG A 442 29.30 -5.12 17.13
CA ARG A 442 29.64 -4.20 18.24
C ARG A 442 30.76 -4.70 19.17
N ASN A 443 31.10 -5.99 19.17
CA ASN A 443 32.06 -6.60 20.11
C ASN A 443 33.27 -7.28 19.45
N THR A 444 33.50 -7.06 18.15
CA THR A 444 34.65 -7.67 17.44
C THR A 444 35.90 -6.80 17.61
N PHE A 445 37.06 -7.44 17.73
CA PHE A 445 38.38 -6.80 17.84
C PHE A 445 38.56 -5.79 16.68
N ASP A 446 38.59 -4.48 16.99
CA ASP A 446 38.92 -3.42 16.04
C ASP A 446 40.44 -3.45 15.85
N ASP A 447 40.92 -3.52 14.61
CA ASP A 447 42.35 -3.42 14.29
C ASP A 447 42.89 -2.04 14.76
N VAL A 448 44.20 -1.83 14.71
CA VAL A 448 44.88 -0.58 15.12
C VAL A 448 44.29 0.67 14.43
N VAL A 449 43.61 0.49 13.30
CA VAL A 449 42.86 1.52 12.57
C VAL A 449 41.36 1.22 12.65
N SER A 450 40.59 2.15 13.20
CA SER A 450 39.15 1.96 13.37
C SER A 450 38.44 1.69 12.04
N GLY A 451 37.68 0.59 12.01
CA GLY A 451 36.84 0.21 10.88
C GLY A 451 37.48 -0.77 9.89
N LYS A 452 38.71 -1.23 10.12
CA LYS A 452 39.37 -2.31 9.34
C LYS A 452 39.23 -3.66 10.04
N GLY A 453 39.03 -4.74 9.27
CA GLY A 453 39.01 -6.12 9.78
C GLY A 453 37.69 -6.59 10.43
N LEU A 454 36.61 -5.82 10.33
CA LEU A 454 35.31 -6.14 10.94
C LEU A 454 34.40 -7.02 10.05
N GLY A 455 34.80 -7.31 8.81
CA GLY A 455 34.08 -8.14 7.85
C GLY A 455 34.60 -9.57 7.78
N LEU A 456 33.72 -10.51 7.46
CA LEU A 456 34.06 -11.91 7.17
C LEU A 456 34.01 -12.12 5.66
N VAL A 457 35.16 -12.45 5.07
CA VAL A 457 35.28 -12.73 3.63
C VAL A 457 35.67 -14.18 3.42
N GLY A 458 34.79 -14.97 2.81
CA GLY A 458 35.00 -16.36 2.46
C GLY A 458 35.13 -16.56 0.95
N LEU A 459 36.03 -17.45 0.53
CA LEU A 459 36.17 -17.88 -0.86
C LEU A 459 35.79 -19.36 -0.99
N LEU A 460 34.86 -19.67 -1.90
CA LEU A 460 34.41 -21.01 -2.21
C LEU A 460 34.92 -21.40 -3.62
N SER A 461 35.85 -22.35 -3.71
CA SER A 461 36.47 -22.79 -4.97
C SER A 461 36.12 -24.24 -5.31
N GLY A 462 36.04 -24.59 -6.59
CA GLY A 462 35.84 -25.97 -7.05
C GLY A 462 35.12 -26.05 -8.38
N ASN A 463 34.91 -27.26 -8.89
CA ASN A 463 34.25 -27.49 -10.18
C ASN A 463 32.76 -27.06 -10.18
N PRO A 464 32.15 -26.82 -11.35
CA PRO A 464 30.73 -26.50 -11.43
C PRO A 464 29.84 -27.60 -10.81
N GLY A 465 28.75 -27.22 -10.15
CA GLY A 465 27.75 -28.17 -9.65
C GLY A 465 28.08 -28.90 -8.33
N VAL A 466 29.15 -28.51 -7.61
CA VAL A 466 29.54 -29.12 -6.32
C VAL A 466 28.91 -28.47 -5.07
N GLY A 467 28.00 -27.51 -5.25
CA GLY A 467 27.24 -26.90 -4.14
C GLY A 467 27.81 -25.59 -3.56
N LYS A 468 28.72 -24.89 -4.26
CA LYS A 468 29.29 -23.60 -3.80
C LYS A 468 28.23 -22.54 -3.48
N THR A 469 27.34 -22.25 -4.44
CA THR A 469 26.22 -21.30 -4.29
C THR A 469 25.26 -21.75 -3.20
N LEU A 470 24.93 -23.06 -3.17
CA LEU A 470 24.05 -23.67 -2.17
C LEU A 470 24.57 -23.45 -0.74
N THR A 471 25.89 -23.52 -0.54
CA THR A 471 26.49 -23.25 0.78
C THR A 471 26.18 -21.84 1.28
N ALA A 472 26.20 -20.83 0.41
CA ALA A 472 25.86 -19.46 0.80
C ALA A 472 24.38 -19.31 1.17
N GLU A 473 23.48 -19.93 0.40
CA GLU A 473 22.05 -20.00 0.70
C GLU A 473 21.80 -20.64 2.07
N VAL A 474 22.40 -21.80 2.30
CA VAL A 474 22.30 -22.56 3.54
C VAL A 474 22.85 -21.78 4.75
N ILE A 475 23.92 -21.02 4.57
CA ILE A 475 24.46 -20.12 5.63
C ILE A 475 23.48 -19.00 5.95
N ALA A 476 22.87 -18.37 4.94
CA ALA A 476 21.89 -17.30 5.13
C ALA A 476 20.65 -17.82 5.86
N GLU A 477 20.14 -19.00 5.49
CA GLU A 477 19.04 -19.69 6.18
C GLU A 477 19.38 -19.96 7.65
N ALA A 478 20.49 -20.65 7.91
CA ALA A 478 20.88 -21.06 9.26
C ALA A 478 21.15 -19.88 10.21
N THR A 479 21.58 -18.74 9.65
CA THR A 479 21.84 -17.52 10.42
C THR A 479 20.66 -16.55 10.47
N LYS A 480 19.55 -16.86 9.79
CA LYS A 480 18.35 -16.02 9.66
C LYS A 480 18.69 -14.62 9.15
N ARG A 481 19.47 -14.57 8.07
CA ARG A 481 19.95 -13.33 7.43
C ARG A 481 19.48 -13.25 5.98
N PRO A 482 19.17 -12.05 5.45
CA PRO A 482 18.88 -11.91 4.04
C PRO A 482 20.09 -12.34 3.18
N LEU A 483 19.84 -13.04 2.09
CA LEU A 483 20.86 -13.36 1.09
C LEU A 483 20.76 -12.35 -0.06
N TYR A 484 21.84 -11.63 -0.31
CA TYR A 484 21.99 -10.81 -1.51
C TYR A 484 22.90 -11.55 -2.49
N MET A 485 22.34 -12.14 -3.54
CA MET A 485 23.12 -12.79 -4.59
C MET A 485 23.41 -11.82 -5.72
N LEU A 486 24.68 -11.71 -6.09
CA LEU A 486 25.17 -10.85 -7.16
C LEU A 486 26.01 -11.70 -8.12
N SER A 487 25.65 -11.70 -9.40
CA SER A 487 26.48 -12.34 -10.44
C SER A 487 27.53 -11.35 -10.93
N ALA A 488 28.70 -11.84 -11.34
CA ALA A 488 29.75 -10.98 -11.88
C ALA A 488 29.30 -10.11 -13.07
N GLY A 489 28.37 -10.60 -13.91
CA GLY A 489 27.84 -9.85 -15.05
C GLY A 489 26.97 -8.65 -14.67
N GLU A 490 26.36 -8.65 -13.47
CA GLU A 490 25.43 -7.60 -13.03
C GLU A 490 26.14 -6.35 -12.51
N LEU A 491 27.43 -6.46 -12.18
CA LEU A 491 28.24 -5.31 -11.78
C LEU A 491 28.56 -4.38 -12.96
N GLY A 492 28.42 -4.87 -14.19
CA GLY A 492 28.81 -4.15 -15.41
C GLY A 492 30.26 -4.43 -15.81
N THR A 493 30.66 -3.86 -16.95
CA THR A 493 32.01 -4.03 -17.52
C THR A 493 32.87 -2.78 -17.38
N GLU A 494 32.26 -1.64 -17.06
CA GLU A 494 32.94 -0.37 -16.90
C GLU A 494 33.37 -0.13 -15.46
N VAL A 495 34.58 0.39 -15.30
CA VAL A 495 35.22 0.66 -14.00
C VAL A 495 34.33 1.54 -13.09
N LYS A 496 33.70 2.56 -13.66
CA LYS A 496 32.84 3.48 -12.90
C LYS A 496 31.52 2.82 -12.47
N GLU A 497 30.84 2.13 -13.39
CA GLU A 497 29.60 1.41 -13.12
C GLU A 497 29.79 0.34 -12.04
N VAL A 498 30.89 -0.43 -12.14
CA VAL A 498 31.25 -1.46 -11.15
C VAL A 498 31.52 -0.83 -9.79
N ASP A 499 32.27 0.28 -9.71
CA ASP A 499 32.55 0.94 -8.43
C ASP A 499 31.28 1.50 -7.78
N GLU A 500 30.37 2.10 -8.55
CA GLU A 500 29.09 2.64 -8.07
C GLU A 500 28.15 1.52 -7.60
N ARG A 501 27.94 0.48 -8.42
CA ARG A 501 27.08 -0.66 -8.06
C ARG A 501 27.63 -1.44 -6.88
N LEU A 502 28.92 -1.77 -6.89
CA LEU A 502 29.54 -2.49 -5.77
C LEU A 502 29.45 -1.67 -4.48
N SER A 503 29.65 -0.36 -4.53
CA SER A 503 29.49 0.51 -3.36
C SER A 503 28.07 0.44 -2.79
N MET A 504 27.07 0.58 -3.65
CA MET A 504 25.66 0.49 -3.26
C MET A 504 25.32 -0.88 -2.66
N VAL A 505 25.75 -1.98 -3.28
CA VAL A 505 25.49 -3.34 -2.77
C VAL A 505 26.18 -3.58 -1.43
N LEU A 506 27.45 -3.16 -1.26
CA LEU A 506 28.17 -3.31 0.00
C LEU A 506 27.53 -2.48 1.13
N GLU A 507 26.99 -1.30 0.81
CA GLU A 507 26.25 -0.48 1.77
C GLU A 507 24.93 -1.13 2.18
N ILE A 508 24.11 -1.54 1.21
CA ILE A 508 22.83 -2.21 1.43
C ILE A 508 23.03 -3.47 2.30
N THR A 509 24.01 -4.30 1.92
CA THR A 509 24.29 -5.56 2.64
C THR A 509 24.83 -5.34 4.04
N ARG A 510 25.58 -4.25 4.27
CA ARG A 510 26.01 -3.84 5.61
C ARG A 510 24.83 -3.39 6.46
N VAL A 511 23.99 -2.47 5.96
CA VAL A 511 22.87 -1.88 6.72
C VAL A 511 21.86 -2.95 7.12
N TRP A 512 21.51 -3.86 6.21
CA TRP A 512 20.56 -4.93 6.47
C TRP A 512 21.18 -6.19 7.10
N GLY A 513 22.50 -6.21 7.28
CA GLY A 513 23.21 -7.38 7.78
C GLY A 513 22.99 -8.59 6.87
N CYS A 514 23.02 -8.42 5.56
CA CYS A 514 22.89 -9.53 4.61
C CYS A 514 24.12 -10.45 4.66
N VAL A 515 23.95 -11.67 4.18
CA VAL A 515 25.03 -12.44 3.58
C VAL A 515 25.10 -12.02 2.11
N LEU A 516 26.21 -11.42 1.69
CA LEU A 516 26.46 -11.07 0.28
C LEU A 516 27.14 -12.26 -0.39
N LEU A 517 26.56 -12.76 -1.47
CA LEU A 517 27.19 -13.73 -2.35
C LEU A 517 27.57 -13.05 -3.66
N ILE A 518 28.85 -13.10 -4.03
CA ILE A 518 29.31 -12.76 -5.38
C ILE A 518 29.61 -14.07 -6.11
N ASP A 519 28.70 -14.47 -6.98
CA ASP A 519 28.79 -15.73 -7.73
C ASP A 519 29.61 -15.53 -9.00
N GLU A 520 30.46 -16.51 -9.31
CA GLU A 520 31.37 -16.53 -10.46
C GLU A 520 32.31 -15.31 -10.50
N ALA A 521 32.93 -15.00 -9.36
CA ALA A 521 33.79 -13.82 -9.19
C ALA A 521 35.14 -13.90 -9.94
N ASP A 522 35.31 -14.86 -10.86
CA ASP A 522 36.57 -15.16 -11.56
C ASP A 522 37.19 -13.91 -12.21
N VAL A 523 36.37 -13.06 -12.84
CA VAL A 523 36.81 -11.83 -13.52
C VAL A 523 37.43 -10.81 -12.56
N PHE A 524 36.95 -10.74 -11.32
CA PHE A 524 37.40 -9.80 -10.30
C PHE A 524 38.55 -10.34 -9.44
N LEU A 525 38.70 -11.65 -9.39
CA LEU A 525 39.74 -12.33 -8.61
C LEU A 525 41.00 -12.62 -9.43
N GLN A 526 40.95 -12.57 -10.76
CA GLN A 526 42.07 -12.96 -11.63
C GLN A 526 43.34 -12.12 -11.42
N LYS A 527 44.51 -12.77 -11.54
CA LYS A 527 45.83 -12.13 -11.55
C LYS A 527 45.86 -10.95 -12.53
N ARG A 528 46.42 -9.83 -12.06
CA ARG A 528 46.71 -8.67 -12.89
C ARG A 528 47.74 -9.03 -13.97
N ASP A 529 47.52 -8.58 -15.19
CA ASP A 529 48.46 -8.76 -16.32
C ASP A 529 48.85 -7.43 -16.95
N VAL A 530 49.89 -7.40 -17.79
CA VAL A 530 50.40 -6.14 -18.34
C VAL A 530 49.51 -5.61 -19.49
N LEU A 531 48.69 -6.47 -20.09
CA LEU A 531 47.98 -6.19 -21.34
C LEU A 531 46.56 -5.65 -21.12
N HIS A 532 45.90 -6.01 -20.02
CA HIS A 532 44.50 -5.68 -19.75
C HIS A 532 44.33 -4.67 -18.62
N LEU A 533 44.64 -3.40 -18.91
CA LEU A 533 44.51 -2.28 -17.97
C LEU A 533 43.11 -2.17 -17.34
N GLN A 534 42.05 -2.37 -18.12
CA GLN A 534 40.67 -2.29 -17.63
C GLN A 534 40.36 -3.39 -16.60
N ARG A 535 40.76 -4.63 -16.84
CA ARG A 535 40.57 -5.74 -15.88
C ARG A 535 41.37 -5.48 -14.59
N ASN A 536 42.60 -4.99 -14.71
CA ASN A 536 43.41 -4.63 -13.54
C ASN A 536 42.78 -3.53 -12.70
N ALA A 537 42.13 -2.55 -13.33
CA ALA A 537 41.39 -1.52 -12.65
C ALA A 537 40.20 -2.10 -11.86
N LEU A 538 39.47 -3.05 -12.44
CA LEU A 538 38.39 -3.77 -11.74
C LEU A 538 38.91 -4.55 -10.52
N VAL A 539 39.99 -5.32 -10.68
CA VAL A 539 40.64 -6.05 -9.57
C VAL A 539 41.06 -5.10 -8.45
N SER A 540 41.60 -3.93 -8.81
CA SER A 540 42.06 -2.92 -7.86
C SER A 540 40.90 -2.24 -7.11
N ILE A 541 39.79 -1.94 -7.80
CA ILE A 541 38.56 -1.46 -7.15
C ILE A 541 38.04 -2.49 -6.16
N PHE A 542 37.99 -3.76 -6.57
CA PHE A 542 37.48 -4.84 -5.74
C PHE A 542 38.31 -4.99 -4.45
N LEU A 543 39.66 -5.08 -4.57
CA LEU A 543 40.57 -5.12 -3.42
C LEU A 543 40.38 -3.94 -2.45
N ARG A 544 40.24 -2.73 -3.01
CA ARG A 544 40.02 -1.50 -2.23
C ARG A 544 38.70 -1.56 -1.45
N ARG A 545 37.62 -2.03 -2.08
CA ARG A 545 36.29 -2.10 -1.46
C ARG A 545 36.21 -3.20 -0.40
N LEU A 546 36.89 -4.33 -0.60
CA LEU A 546 36.95 -5.42 0.38
C LEU A 546 37.69 -5.04 1.67
N GLU A 547 38.69 -4.17 1.59
CA GLU A 547 39.49 -3.76 2.76
C GLU A 547 38.67 -3.07 3.85
N TYR A 548 37.61 -2.36 3.47
CA TYR A 548 36.74 -1.62 4.38
C TYR A 548 35.34 -2.24 4.49
N PHE A 549 35.13 -3.44 3.94
CA PHE A 549 33.82 -4.07 4.01
C PHE A 549 33.54 -4.58 5.42
N GLN A 550 32.37 -4.22 5.94
CA GLN A 550 31.89 -4.58 7.26
C GLN A 550 30.62 -5.43 7.12
N GLY A 551 30.77 -6.74 6.96
CA GLY A 551 29.66 -7.64 6.72
C GLY A 551 30.12 -9.07 6.45
N VAL A 552 29.23 -9.93 5.95
CA VAL A 552 29.58 -11.30 5.53
C VAL A 552 29.54 -11.36 4.01
N LEU A 553 30.70 -11.58 3.40
CA LEU A 553 30.85 -11.75 1.95
C LEU A 553 31.34 -13.17 1.67
N LEU A 554 30.63 -13.86 0.79
CA LEU A 554 31.02 -15.13 0.20
C LEU A 554 31.24 -14.91 -1.29
N MET A 555 32.35 -15.42 -1.81
CA MET A 555 32.66 -15.37 -3.23
C MET A 555 32.79 -16.80 -3.75
N THR A 556 32.27 -17.07 -4.94
CA THR A 556 32.52 -18.35 -5.62
C THR A 556 33.48 -18.16 -6.79
N THR A 557 34.30 -19.17 -7.05
CA THR A 557 35.22 -19.20 -8.19
C THR A 557 35.35 -20.63 -8.71
N ASN A 558 35.53 -20.76 -10.03
CA ASN A 558 35.89 -22.03 -10.65
C ASN A 558 37.40 -22.12 -10.92
N ARG A 559 38.17 -21.04 -10.69
CA ARG A 559 39.57 -20.89 -11.14
C ARG A 559 40.52 -20.45 -10.03
N GLU A 560 40.63 -21.25 -8.97
CA GLU A 560 41.46 -20.93 -7.80
C GLU A 560 42.94 -20.62 -8.14
N SER A 561 43.53 -21.32 -9.10
CA SER A 561 44.94 -21.15 -9.51
C SER A 561 45.25 -19.77 -10.12
N THR A 562 44.22 -19.07 -10.58
CA THR A 562 44.33 -17.79 -11.29
C THR A 562 44.11 -16.57 -10.41
N ILE A 563 43.93 -16.75 -9.10
CA ILE A 563 43.62 -15.66 -8.17
C ILE A 563 44.84 -14.76 -7.95
N ASP A 564 44.62 -13.44 -7.91
CA ASP A 564 45.65 -12.45 -7.56
C ASP A 564 46.10 -12.63 -6.10
N PRO A 565 47.41 -12.77 -5.84
CA PRO A 565 47.92 -12.96 -4.48
C PRO A 565 47.50 -11.84 -3.49
N ALA A 566 47.16 -10.65 -3.96
CA ALA A 566 46.70 -9.56 -3.10
C ALA A 566 45.37 -9.85 -2.38
N PHE A 567 44.59 -10.85 -2.82
CA PHE A 567 43.39 -11.31 -2.13
C PHE A 567 43.69 -12.16 -0.89
N GLU A 568 44.88 -12.75 -0.78
CA GLU A 568 45.22 -13.64 0.34
C GLU A 568 45.15 -12.93 1.70
N SER A 569 45.49 -11.64 1.74
CA SER A 569 45.42 -10.84 2.97
C SER A 569 44.00 -10.36 3.32
N ARG A 570 43.02 -10.57 2.44
CA ARG A 570 41.62 -10.10 2.59
C ARG A 570 40.62 -11.24 2.75
N ILE A 571 41.00 -12.46 2.37
CA ILE A 571 40.19 -13.66 2.52
C ILE A 571 40.47 -14.30 3.89
N HIS A 572 39.44 -14.44 4.71
CA HIS A 572 39.54 -14.98 6.06
C HIS A 572 39.52 -16.51 6.06
N PHE A 573 38.76 -17.12 5.15
CA PHE A 573 38.78 -18.56 4.94
C PHE A 573 38.58 -18.91 3.47
N LYS A 574 39.24 -19.99 3.04
CA LYS A 574 39.09 -20.60 1.72
C LYS A 574 38.51 -22.00 1.92
N LEU A 575 37.45 -22.33 1.19
CA LEU A 575 36.86 -23.66 1.16
C LEU A 575 36.95 -24.22 -0.25
N GLN A 576 37.79 -25.23 -0.42
CA GLN A 576 37.94 -25.97 -1.66
C GLN A 576 36.98 -27.16 -1.67
N TYR A 577 36.15 -27.22 -2.70
CA TYR A 577 35.22 -28.32 -2.95
C TYR A 577 35.89 -29.32 -3.88
N PRO A 578 36.15 -30.55 -3.41
CA PRO A 578 36.60 -31.62 -4.29
C PRO A 578 35.45 -32.07 -5.20
N ASP A 579 35.79 -32.88 -6.21
CA ASP A 579 34.80 -33.57 -7.01
C ASP A 579 33.93 -34.50 -6.14
N LEU A 580 32.67 -34.67 -6.56
CA LEU A 580 31.71 -35.45 -5.80
C LEU A 580 32.08 -36.93 -5.83
N THR A 581 32.32 -37.50 -4.66
CA THR A 581 32.50 -38.95 -4.53
C THR A 581 31.18 -39.70 -4.72
N ALA A 582 31.22 -40.98 -5.07
CA ALA A 582 30.02 -41.82 -5.14
C ALA A 582 29.21 -41.79 -3.83
N ALA A 583 29.87 -41.74 -2.66
CA ALA A 583 29.20 -41.58 -1.37
C ALA A 583 28.46 -40.22 -1.27
N SER A 584 29.12 -39.12 -1.64
CA SER A 584 28.49 -37.79 -1.65
C SER A 584 27.32 -37.71 -2.64
N ARG A 585 27.44 -38.34 -3.82
CA ARG A 585 26.33 -38.42 -4.80
C ARG A 585 25.16 -39.20 -4.24
N ARG A 586 25.40 -40.31 -3.53
CA ARG A 586 24.36 -41.08 -2.84
C ARG A 586 23.58 -40.21 -1.86
N ASP A 587 24.28 -39.42 -1.05
CA ASP A 587 23.64 -38.51 -0.08
C ASP A 587 22.80 -37.45 -0.79
N ILE A 588 23.30 -36.88 -1.88
CA ILE A 588 22.57 -35.89 -2.70
C ILE A 588 21.30 -36.51 -3.30
N TRP A 589 21.41 -37.69 -3.93
CA TRP A 589 20.26 -38.43 -4.46
C TRP A 589 19.22 -38.68 -3.37
N SER A 590 19.64 -39.19 -2.22
CA SER A 590 18.77 -39.51 -1.09
C SER A 590 18.04 -38.25 -0.58
N ASN A 591 18.76 -37.14 -0.40
CA ASN A 591 18.19 -35.88 0.06
C ASN A 591 17.18 -35.30 -0.93
N CYS A 592 17.47 -35.35 -2.24
CA CYS A 592 16.56 -34.85 -3.26
C CYS A 592 15.30 -35.72 -3.40
N LEU A 593 15.44 -37.05 -3.37
CA LEU A 593 14.32 -37.98 -3.43
C LEU A 593 13.43 -37.87 -2.18
N ALA A 594 14.01 -37.76 -0.99
CA ALA A 594 13.26 -37.52 0.25
C ALA A 594 12.47 -36.20 0.18
N SER A 595 13.06 -35.15 -0.40
CA SER A 595 12.35 -33.88 -0.61
C SER A 595 11.19 -34.00 -1.61
N ALA A 596 11.36 -34.78 -2.69
CA ALA A 596 10.30 -35.04 -3.66
C ALA A 596 9.15 -35.85 -3.05
N ALA A 597 9.48 -36.88 -2.27
CA ALA A 597 8.51 -37.72 -1.56
C ALA A 597 7.66 -36.93 -0.55
N ALA A 598 8.29 -35.97 0.15
CA ALA A 598 7.59 -35.15 1.14
C ALA A 598 6.63 -34.12 0.52
N THR A 599 6.81 -33.77 -0.76
CA THR A 599 6.18 -32.56 -1.32
C THR A 599 5.27 -32.84 -2.52
N SER A 600 5.55 -33.85 -3.34
CA SER A 600 5.01 -33.87 -4.70
C SER A 600 4.53 -35.23 -5.21
N VAL A 601 5.26 -36.33 -4.97
CA VAL A 601 5.00 -37.63 -5.63
C VAL A 601 5.37 -38.80 -4.72
N ASP A 602 4.65 -39.93 -4.83
CA ASP A 602 5.08 -41.20 -4.23
C ASP A 602 6.36 -41.72 -4.90
N VAL A 603 7.41 -41.97 -4.10
CA VAL A 603 8.73 -42.36 -4.63
C VAL A 603 8.95 -43.86 -4.40
N GLN A 604 9.02 -44.62 -5.50
CA GLN A 604 9.23 -46.08 -5.48
C GLN A 604 10.63 -46.44 -5.95
N LEU A 605 11.64 -45.93 -5.23
CA LEU A 605 13.06 -46.21 -5.44
C LEU A 605 13.61 -46.94 -4.21
N GLN A 606 14.33 -48.05 -4.44
CA GLN A 606 14.99 -48.79 -3.36
C GLN A 606 16.41 -48.30 -3.14
N GLU A 607 16.98 -48.66 -1.99
CA GLU A 607 18.36 -48.32 -1.61
C GLU A 607 19.39 -48.81 -2.64
N ASN A 608 19.10 -49.93 -3.33
CA ASN A 608 19.94 -50.46 -4.40
C ASN A 608 19.92 -49.55 -5.65
N ASP A 609 18.77 -48.97 -5.99
CA ASP A 609 18.64 -48.05 -7.12
C ASP A 609 19.43 -46.77 -6.87
N ILE A 610 19.37 -46.24 -5.64
CA ILE A 610 20.16 -45.07 -5.22
C ILE A 610 21.67 -45.38 -5.32
N THR A 611 22.06 -46.61 -4.97
CA THR A 611 23.46 -47.06 -5.08
C THR A 611 23.92 -47.09 -6.54
N GLU A 612 23.07 -47.56 -7.46
CA GLU A 612 23.35 -47.57 -8.90
C GLU A 612 23.49 -46.13 -9.44
N LEU A 613 22.55 -45.25 -9.12
CA LEU A 613 22.57 -43.84 -9.54
C LEU A 613 23.80 -43.08 -9.00
N ALA A 614 24.25 -43.40 -7.79
CA ALA A 614 25.44 -42.82 -7.19
C ALA A 614 26.74 -43.18 -7.93
N GLY A 615 26.73 -44.29 -8.68
CA GLY A 615 27.86 -44.74 -9.50
C GLY A 615 28.13 -43.84 -10.71
N LEU A 616 27.12 -43.10 -11.19
CA LEU A 616 27.22 -42.22 -12.35
C LEU A 616 28.09 -40.99 -12.04
N ASP A 617 28.97 -40.62 -12.97
CA ASP A 617 29.87 -39.47 -12.80
C ASP A 617 29.21 -38.15 -13.21
N ILE A 618 28.24 -37.73 -12.40
CA ILE A 618 27.43 -36.52 -12.63
C ILE A 618 27.54 -35.57 -11.43
N ASN A 619 27.42 -34.27 -11.71
CA ASN A 619 27.46 -33.24 -10.68
C ASN A 619 26.09 -33.06 -9.99
N GLY A 620 26.07 -32.36 -8.85
CA GLY A 620 24.84 -32.17 -8.06
C GLY A 620 23.74 -31.39 -8.79
N ARG A 621 24.10 -30.52 -9.74
CA ARG A 621 23.13 -29.77 -10.56
C ARG A 621 22.43 -30.72 -11.55
N GLN A 622 23.19 -31.62 -12.18
CA GLN A 622 22.64 -32.65 -13.08
C GLN A 622 21.69 -33.59 -12.32
N ILE A 623 22.08 -34.04 -11.11
CA ILE A 623 21.22 -34.87 -10.24
C ILE A 623 19.89 -34.16 -9.95
N LYS A 624 19.94 -32.90 -9.48
CA LYS A 624 18.75 -32.13 -9.16
C LYS A 624 17.83 -31.93 -10.38
N ASN A 625 18.41 -31.63 -11.54
CA ASN A 625 17.66 -31.44 -12.78
C ASN A 625 16.97 -32.73 -13.23
N ALA A 626 17.68 -33.86 -13.20
CA ALA A 626 17.11 -35.16 -13.55
C ALA A 626 15.90 -35.52 -12.68
N ILE A 627 16.01 -35.33 -11.36
CA ILE A 627 14.91 -35.56 -10.42
C ILE A 627 13.76 -34.58 -10.67
N ALA A 628 14.04 -33.29 -10.84
CA ALA A 628 12.98 -32.29 -11.03
C ALA A 628 12.14 -32.58 -12.29
N CYS A 629 12.79 -32.96 -13.40
CA CYS A 629 12.11 -33.36 -14.62
C CYS A 629 11.30 -34.64 -14.42
N ALA A 630 11.90 -35.68 -13.82
CA ALA A 630 11.23 -36.95 -13.59
C ALA A 630 10.02 -36.79 -12.66
N VAL A 631 10.13 -35.97 -11.60
CA VAL A 631 9.00 -35.62 -10.72
C VAL A 631 7.90 -34.89 -11.49
N SER A 632 8.25 -33.93 -12.34
CA SER A 632 7.25 -33.17 -13.11
C SER A 632 6.43 -34.08 -14.04
N ILE A 633 7.09 -35.05 -14.70
CA ILE A 633 6.43 -36.05 -15.54
C ILE A 633 5.54 -36.97 -14.68
N ALA A 634 6.05 -37.45 -13.55
CA ALA A 634 5.31 -38.33 -12.67
C ALA A 634 4.05 -37.66 -12.07
N VAL A 635 4.12 -36.36 -11.73
CA VAL A 635 2.96 -35.56 -11.29
C VAL A 635 1.92 -35.48 -12.41
N GLU A 636 2.34 -35.11 -13.62
CA GLU A 636 1.42 -34.94 -14.77
C GLU A 636 0.76 -36.26 -15.19
N GLU A 637 1.51 -37.37 -15.10
CA GLU A 637 0.99 -38.70 -15.42
C GLU A 637 0.23 -39.37 -14.24
N GLU A 638 0.15 -38.72 -13.08
CA GLU A 638 -0.44 -39.25 -11.84
C GLU A 638 0.13 -40.63 -11.44
N LYS A 639 1.45 -40.83 -11.62
CA LYS A 639 2.15 -42.10 -11.34
C LYS A 639 3.25 -41.92 -10.29
N PRO A 640 3.61 -43.01 -9.57
CA PRO A 640 4.77 -42.96 -8.69
C PRO A 640 6.06 -42.76 -9.49
N LEU A 641 7.02 -42.05 -8.89
CA LEU A 641 8.35 -41.87 -9.47
C LEU A 641 9.14 -43.18 -9.35
N THR A 642 9.57 -43.74 -10.49
CA THR A 642 10.33 -44.99 -10.54
C THR A 642 11.75 -44.78 -11.06
N MET A 643 12.62 -45.78 -10.88
CA MET A 643 13.98 -45.80 -11.44
C MET A 643 14.01 -45.64 -12.96
N ARG A 644 12.99 -46.12 -13.66
CA ARG A 644 12.90 -46.00 -15.12
C ARG A 644 12.79 -44.54 -15.55
N ASP A 645 12.00 -43.75 -14.85
CA ASP A 645 11.74 -42.35 -15.20
C ASP A 645 13.00 -41.51 -15.03
N VAL A 646 13.75 -41.76 -13.95
CA VAL A 646 15.05 -41.12 -13.70
C VAL A 646 16.08 -41.50 -14.77
N LYS A 647 16.18 -42.78 -15.14
CA LYS A 647 17.11 -43.24 -16.20
C LYS A 647 16.78 -42.63 -17.55
N VAL A 648 15.50 -42.58 -17.94
CA VAL A 648 15.07 -41.95 -19.20
C VAL A 648 15.52 -40.48 -19.25
N MET A 649 15.38 -39.74 -18.15
CA MET A 649 15.85 -38.35 -18.09
C MET A 649 17.37 -38.23 -18.19
N LEU A 650 18.11 -39.13 -17.54
CA LEU A 650 19.58 -39.13 -17.61
C LEU A 650 20.08 -39.47 -19.02
N ASP A 651 19.45 -40.43 -19.70
CA ASP A 651 19.77 -40.81 -21.08
C ASP A 651 19.48 -39.67 -22.06
N MET A 652 18.39 -38.92 -21.86
CA MET A 652 18.10 -37.72 -22.67
C MET A 652 19.15 -36.63 -22.49
N VAL A 653 19.64 -36.42 -21.27
CA VAL A 653 20.68 -35.41 -20.97
C VAL A 653 22.06 -35.83 -21.48
N ALA A 654 22.33 -37.13 -21.59
CA ALA A 654 23.59 -37.68 -22.06
C ALA A 654 23.72 -37.75 -23.61
N LEU A 655 22.63 -37.56 -24.36
CA LEU A 655 22.63 -37.62 -25.83
C LEU A 655 23.09 -36.32 -26.51
N ASP A 656 23.37 -35.26 -25.74
CA ASP A 656 23.80 -33.94 -26.24
C ASP A 656 25.30 -33.61 -25.99
N GLU A 657 26.10 -34.57 -25.51
CA GLU A 657 27.58 -34.52 -25.49
C GLU A 657 28.18 -35.49 -26.52
#